data_AF-A0A962B869-F1
#
_entry.id   AF-A0A962B869-F1
#
_cell.length_a   1.000
_cell.length_b   1.000
_cell.length_c   1.000
_cell.angle_alpha   90.00
_cell.angle_beta   90.00
_cell.angle_gamma   90.00
#
_symmetry.space_group_name_H-M   'P 1'
#
loop_
_entity.id
_entity.type
_entity.pdbx_description
1 polymer ?
#
loop_
_entity_poly.entity_id
_entity_poly.type
_entity_poly.pdbx_seq_one_letter_code
_entity_poly.pdbx_strand_id
1 'polypeptide(L)'
;MRGLPGISEAWWLGLKPWALLALLVLTLPAAATERWKVLIVAESVTDSLPSQHPAWQRVDQAIAEQLTAAGFSTYDKAALGLTLACAKPPCGNRPVADYVRWAKEQQGGIDLIVIYSITATEQRGPAVKRWQVRVPGRMVDVATAEVVNQWRGGEDELSDQPGGCGEACLRDWLADRLADTGANVGAVLAEQLGVYTREFVYQAQINGLALAEFDRLEAALRSAPGYSGGSLKMRQVRDMHREWLHTRASRSYEFRTPLGAGQLNVLLNGVLDDAGIDAAVRYSGREFSVERQGIPYLGRYLGLLLLLVMMMAAAWLARGYRQHEIALSRAGSPREKLAYLDRLSARGIPWLPSWRGRAKAWRERVGKVDAALSRAERAAKDEDFDHAAQALSEAEALEPQHPAVKALAEQLPRLRKAAALVAGAKDQQDADPAAAAHALAEAMSLDPTRKPALQPLMDTLQGRLRLGAVQQASQLAQSAMGQGHAYTALRAVGQGIAAIRGLDGMAAELSALRKLADQARAMITPITGPVRGTGLLERLRIAVDDQVGIGRGSVADTGAVGVGYKRASRIGKQARLLRDRQGLQVEDAGSTNGTQFDGQLLAPNKPARLHGAHEIALGGNRETGASGACRLNLRIPPGATNSAVIACDPAPLRMLDAAQLAAAWPSQKEDLSVVWLALADPVPLALGEALLPARECEQAVIALGYDNGYFLAPIEEGSPSGVRIDGEPVATRTPISAHAQLSANGRPFGLAAW
;
A
#
# COMPACT_ATOMS: atom_id res chain seq x y z
N MET A 1 -51.88 -2.73 -13.06
CA MET A 1 -52.01 -1.66 -14.05
C MET A 1 -51.81 -0.31 -13.36
N ARG A 2 -50.99 0.56 -13.97
CA ARG A 2 -50.72 2.00 -13.69
C ARG A 2 -49.94 2.36 -12.40
N GLY A 3 -48.83 3.07 -12.60
CA GLY A 3 -48.29 4.04 -11.64
C GLY A 3 -46.78 3.99 -11.34
N LEU A 4 -45.91 4.30 -12.32
CA LEU A 4 -44.50 4.64 -12.07
C LEU A 4 -44.26 6.11 -12.44
N PRO A 5 -43.71 6.96 -11.54
CA PRO A 5 -43.29 8.30 -11.88
C PRO A 5 -41.78 8.38 -12.16
N GLY A 6 -41.45 9.04 -13.27
CA GLY A 6 -40.40 10.06 -13.37
C GLY A 6 -38.96 9.62 -13.16
N ILE A 7 -38.32 9.08 -14.20
CA ILE A 7 -36.87 9.18 -14.40
C ILE A 7 -36.66 10.29 -15.44
N SER A 8 -36.12 11.42 -14.98
CA SER A 8 -35.77 12.57 -15.80
C SER A 8 -34.59 12.22 -16.73
N GLU A 9 -34.85 12.27 -18.04
CA GLU A 9 -33.86 12.34 -19.09
C GLU A 9 -33.05 13.63 -18.97
N ALA A 10 -31.75 13.53 -18.66
CA ALA A 10 -30.85 14.67 -18.69
C ALA A 10 -29.37 14.30 -18.88
N TRP A 11 -29.02 13.26 -19.65
CA TRP A 11 -27.62 12.94 -19.95
C TRP A 11 -27.47 12.24 -21.32
N TRP A 12 -27.78 12.92 -22.43
CA TRP A 12 -27.42 12.47 -23.79
C TRP A 12 -27.20 13.66 -24.74
N LEU A 13 -26.12 14.42 -24.55
CA LEU A 13 -25.60 15.31 -25.59
C LEU A 13 -24.08 15.38 -25.50
N GLY A 14 -23.40 14.71 -26.45
CA GLY A 14 -21.97 14.86 -26.64
C GLY A 14 -21.35 13.73 -27.45
N LEU A 15 -21.57 13.72 -28.77
CA LEU A 15 -20.63 13.26 -29.81
C LEU A 15 -21.34 13.06 -31.17
N LYS A 16 -21.45 14.12 -31.98
CA LYS A 16 -21.45 14.07 -33.46
C LYS A 16 -21.03 15.45 -34.00
N PRO A 17 -19.91 15.56 -34.73
CA PRO A 17 -20.04 16.04 -36.11
C PRO A 17 -18.92 15.51 -37.05
N TRP A 18 -19.19 14.48 -37.86
CA TRP A 18 -18.24 14.02 -38.90
C TRP A 18 -18.98 13.47 -40.13
N ALA A 19 -20.01 14.16 -40.63
CA ALA A 19 -20.79 13.69 -41.77
C ALA A 19 -21.25 14.83 -42.69
N LEU A 20 -20.33 15.70 -43.12
CA LEU A 20 -20.65 16.77 -44.06
C LEU A 20 -19.42 17.20 -44.88
N LEU A 21 -18.84 16.28 -45.66
CA LEU A 21 -17.87 16.64 -46.71
C LEU A 21 -17.71 15.50 -47.73
N ALA A 22 -18.74 15.23 -48.54
CA ALA A 22 -18.64 14.27 -49.62
C ALA A 22 -19.55 14.69 -50.79
N LEU A 23 -19.11 15.67 -51.58
CA LEU A 23 -19.61 15.89 -52.94
C LEU A 23 -18.70 16.93 -53.62
N LEU A 24 -17.81 16.52 -54.54
CA LEU A 24 -17.68 17.12 -55.88
C LEU A 24 -16.55 16.49 -56.75
N VAL A 25 -16.94 16.19 -58.00
CA VAL A 25 -16.16 16.12 -59.27
C VAL A 25 -15.34 14.86 -59.59
N LEU A 26 -15.89 14.05 -60.52
CA LEU A 26 -15.15 13.13 -61.39
C LEU A 26 -15.15 13.70 -62.82
N THR A 27 -13.98 14.06 -63.33
CA THR A 27 -13.72 14.25 -64.77
C THR A 27 -12.66 13.24 -65.18
N LEU A 28 -13.02 12.25 -66.02
CA LEU A 28 -12.08 11.26 -66.54
C LEU A 28 -11.45 11.79 -67.85
N PRO A 29 -10.11 11.85 -67.96
CA PRO A 29 -9.44 12.17 -69.21
C PRO A 29 -9.50 10.97 -70.17
N ALA A 30 -9.80 11.21 -71.45
CA ALA A 30 -9.73 10.19 -72.49
C ALA A 30 -8.27 9.77 -72.72
N ALA A 31 -7.95 8.50 -72.51
CA ALA A 31 -6.63 7.95 -72.80
C ALA A 31 -6.42 7.88 -74.32
N ALA A 32 -5.45 8.64 -74.83
CA ALA A 32 -4.98 8.51 -76.19
C ALA A 32 -4.33 7.13 -76.36
N THR A 33 -4.93 6.27 -77.18
CA THR A 33 -4.36 4.97 -77.56
C THR A 33 -3.15 5.20 -78.46
N GLU A 34 -1.96 4.83 -78.01
CA GLU A 34 -0.74 4.85 -78.84
C GLU A 34 -0.92 3.93 -80.05
N ARG A 35 -0.77 4.49 -81.26
CA ARG A 35 -0.82 3.72 -82.52
C ARG A 35 0.56 3.13 -82.80
N TRP A 36 0.60 1.88 -83.29
CA TRP A 36 1.85 1.26 -83.69
C TRP A 36 2.56 2.08 -84.75
N LYS A 37 3.87 2.25 -84.59
CA LYS A 37 4.68 2.90 -85.60
C LYS A 37 5.46 1.87 -86.41
N VAL A 38 5.09 1.72 -87.68
CA VAL A 38 5.58 0.66 -88.56
C VAL A 38 6.55 1.26 -89.57
N LEU A 39 7.75 0.68 -89.68
CA LEU A 39 8.67 0.99 -90.76
C LEU A 39 8.61 -0.10 -91.83
N ILE A 40 8.42 0.29 -93.08
CA ILE A 40 8.43 -0.64 -94.21
C ILE A 40 9.81 -0.56 -94.88
N VAL A 41 10.39 -1.70 -95.24
CA VAL A 41 11.74 -1.81 -95.79
C VAL A 41 11.73 -2.80 -96.96
N ALA A 42 12.28 -2.38 -98.10
CA ALA A 42 12.48 -3.25 -99.25
C ALA A 42 13.82 -4.01 -99.12
N GLU A 43 13.81 -5.30 -99.43
CA GLU A 43 14.97 -6.19 -99.47
C GLU A 43 15.11 -6.79 -100.87
N SER A 44 16.33 -6.78 -101.42
CA SER A 44 16.61 -7.40 -102.73
C SER A 44 17.14 -8.82 -102.52
N VAL A 45 16.51 -9.79 -103.18
CA VAL A 45 16.92 -11.20 -103.20
C VAL A 45 17.32 -11.64 -104.62
N THR A 46 17.91 -12.82 -104.76
CA THR A 46 18.13 -13.46 -106.07
C THR A 46 16.82 -13.47 -106.86
N ASP A 47 16.85 -13.08 -108.14
CA ASP A 47 15.68 -12.94 -109.02
C ASP A 47 14.74 -11.75 -108.74
N SER A 48 15.19 -10.78 -107.95
CA SER A 48 14.43 -9.54 -107.76
C SER A 48 14.50 -8.61 -108.97
N LEU A 49 13.47 -7.76 -109.12
CA LEU A 49 13.52 -6.67 -110.09
C LEU A 49 14.69 -5.69 -109.79
N PRO A 50 15.26 -5.05 -110.83
CA PRO A 50 16.29 -4.03 -110.64
C PRO A 50 15.83 -2.96 -109.63
N SER A 51 16.74 -2.47 -108.78
CA SER A 51 16.38 -1.53 -107.71
C SER A 51 15.80 -0.21 -108.21
N GLN A 52 16.09 0.16 -109.47
CA GLN A 52 15.51 1.31 -110.16
C GLN A 52 14.12 1.05 -110.78
N HIS A 53 13.54 -0.14 -110.62
CA HIS A 53 12.22 -0.45 -111.15
C HIS A 53 11.11 0.28 -110.35
N PRO A 54 10.14 0.95 -111.01
CA PRO A 54 9.10 1.74 -110.33
C PRO A 54 8.20 0.90 -109.42
N ALA A 55 8.14 -0.41 -109.66
CA ALA A 55 7.42 -1.36 -108.81
C ALA A 55 7.82 -1.26 -107.32
N TRP A 56 9.09 -1.02 -106.99
CA TRP A 56 9.52 -0.88 -105.60
C TRP A 56 8.79 0.25 -104.88
N GLN A 57 8.70 1.42 -105.51
CA GLN A 57 8.01 2.56 -104.92
C GLN A 57 6.50 2.33 -104.84
N ARG A 58 5.89 1.75 -105.89
CA ARG A 58 4.44 1.51 -105.91
C ARG A 58 4.02 0.43 -104.90
N VAL A 59 4.80 -0.63 -104.74
CA VAL A 59 4.56 -1.67 -103.71
C VAL A 59 4.75 -1.10 -102.30
N ASP A 60 5.80 -0.32 -102.07
CA ASP A 60 6.04 0.32 -100.77
C ASP A 60 4.85 1.19 -100.35
N GLN A 61 4.38 2.02 -101.28
CA GLN A 61 3.25 2.89 -101.08
C GLN A 61 1.96 2.08 -100.84
N ALA A 62 1.70 1.04 -101.63
CA ALA A 62 0.52 0.20 -101.47
C ALA A 62 0.50 -0.52 -100.10
N ILE A 63 1.64 -1.04 -99.64
CA ILE A 63 1.75 -1.65 -98.31
C ILE A 63 1.52 -0.58 -97.22
N ALA A 64 2.13 0.61 -97.36
CA ALA A 64 1.98 1.70 -96.41
C ALA A 64 0.55 2.21 -96.29
N GLU A 65 -0.14 2.35 -97.42
CA GLU A 65 -1.53 2.78 -97.48
C GLU A 65 -2.46 1.79 -96.78
N GLN A 66 -2.26 0.48 -96.97
CA GLN A 66 -3.07 -0.55 -96.31
C GLN A 66 -2.84 -0.60 -94.80
N LEU A 67 -1.58 -0.50 -94.36
CA LEU A 67 -1.26 -0.44 -92.93
C LEU A 67 -1.83 0.85 -92.29
N THR A 68 -1.76 1.97 -93.00
CA THR A 68 -2.34 3.25 -92.55
C THR A 68 -3.86 3.18 -92.47
N ALA A 69 -4.51 2.58 -93.47
CA ALA A 69 -5.96 2.37 -93.49
C ALA A 69 -6.42 1.48 -92.31
N ALA A 70 -5.58 0.54 -91.88
CA ALA A 70 -5.82 -0.30 -90.70
C ALA A 70 -5.50 0.39 -89.36
N GLY A 71 -5.13 1.68 -89.36
CA GLY A 71 -4.90 2.47 -88.16
C GLY A 71 -3.47 2.44 -87.63
N PHE A 72 -2.53 1.82 -88.34
CA PHE A 72 -1.11 1.87 -88.02
C PHE A 72 -0.47 3.17 -88.53
N SER A 73 0.51 3.70 -87.80
CA SER A 73 1.27 4.88 -88.22
C SER A 73 2.50 4.42 -88.98
N THR A 74 2.52 4.55 -90.30
CA THR A 74 3.69 4.17 -91.10
C THR A 74 4.71 5.29 -91.17
N TYR A 75 5.99 4.97 -91.03
CA TYR A 75 7.06 5.95 -91.19
C TYR A 75 7.39 6.19 -92.66
N ASP A 76 7.44 7.46 -93.05
CA ASP A 76 8.07 7.86 -94.30
C ASP A 76 9.59 7.70 -94.18
N LYS A 77 10.17 6.89 -95.07
CA LYS A 77 11.62 6.67 -95.16
C LYS A 77 12.37 7.99 -95.37
N ALA A 78 11.82 8.90 -96.19
CA ALA A 78 12.46 10.19 -96.44
C ALA A 78 12.53 11.04 -95.16
N ALA A 79 11.47 11.02 -94.34
CA ALA A 79 11.41 11.74 -93.07
C ALA A 79 12.41 11.20 -92.02
N LEU A 80 12.79 9.93 -92.11
CA LEU A 80 13.82 9.32 -91.26
C LEU A 80 15.25 9.48 -91.82
N GLY A 81 15.43 10.27 -92.88
CA GLY A 81 16.72 10.40 -93.57
C GLY A 81 17.19 9.10 -94.23
N LEU A 82 16.30 8.11 -94.36
CA LEU A 82 16.57 6.87 -95.04
C LEU A 82 16.41 7.08 -96.54
N THR A 83 17.47 7.55 -97.19
CA THR A 83 17.65 7.30 -98.61
C THR A 83 18.02 5.84 -98.82
N LEU A 84 17.04 4.94 -98.61
CA LEU A 84 17.06 3.56 -99.09
C LEU A 84 16.91 3.53 -100.62
N ALA A 85 17.55 4.47 -101.32
CA ALA A 85 17.96 4.24 -102.68
C ALA A 85 19.05 3.17 -102.59
N CYS A 86 18.66 1.90 -102.70
CA CYS A 86 19.57 0.83 -103.11
C CYS A 86 20.02 1.06 -104.57
N ALA A 87 20.47 2.28 -104.90
CA ALA A 87 20.94 2.70 -106.20
C ALA A 87 22.34 2.13 -106.53
N LYS A 88 22.99 1.46 -105.56
CA LYS A 88 24.21 0.66 -105.79
C LYS A 88 24.08 -0.74 -105.15
N PRO A 89 24.32 -1.82 -105.92
CA PRO A 89 24.49 -3.16 -105.36
C PRO A 89 25.68 -3.26 -104.39
N PRO A 90 25.65 -4.14 -103.38
CA PRO A 90 24.58 -5.08 -103.04
C PRO A 90 23.85 -4.70 -101.73
N CYS A 91 22.56 -4.37 -101.83
CA CYS A 91 21.63 -4.39 -100.69
C CYS A 91 21.09 -5.81 -100.38
N GLY A 92 21.71 -6.86 -100.93
CA GLY A 92 21.25 -8.23 -100.71
C GLY A 92 21.71 -8.79 -99.36
N ASN A 93 20.78 -9.39 -98.61
CA ASN A 93 21.00 -10.14 -97.36
C ASN A 93 21.59 -9.37 -96.17
N ARG A 94 20.93 -8.30 -95.70
CA ARG A 94 21.25 -7.78 -94.35
C ARG A 94 20.54 -8.61 -93.26
N PRO A 95 21.22 -9.00 -92.18
CA PRO A 95 20.56 -9.73 -91.09
C PRO A 95 19.53 -8.84 -90.38
N VAL A 96 18.41 -9.44 -89.99
CA VAL A 96 17.27 -8.78 -89.32
C VAL A 96 17.70 -7.94 -88.10
N ALA A 97 18.71 -8.42 -87.35
CA ALA A 97 19.25 -7.75 -86.18
C ALA A 97 19.77 -6.33 -86.46
N ASP A 98 20.28 -6.07 -87.67
CA ASP A 98 20.78 -4.74 -88.03
C ASP A 98 19.64 -3.74 -88.23
N TYR A 99 18.52 -4.18 -88.82
CA TYR A 99 17.32 -3.38 -88.95
C TYR A 99 16.72 -3.05 -87.58
N VAL A 100 16.70 -4.03 -86.66
CA VAL A 100 16.21 -3.83 -85.29
C VAL A 100 17.10 -2.88 -84.50
N ARG A 101 18.42 -3.03 -84.58
CA ARG A 101 19.37 -2.12 -83.91
C ARG A 101 19.17 -0.69 -84.41
N TRP A 102 19.11 -0.51 -85.72
CA TRP A 102 18.89 0.79 -86.32
C TRP A 102 17.54 1.40 -85.91
N ALA A 103 16.47 0.59 -85.84
CA ALA A 103 15.16 1.07 -85.42
C ALA A 103 15.13 1.52 -83.95
N LYS A 104 15.91 0.87 -83.07
CA LYS A 104 16.08 1.27 -81.65
C LYS A 104 16.85 2.58 -81.48
N GLU A 105 17.74 2.91 -82.41
CA GLU A 105 18.55 4.13 -82.37
C GLU A 105 17.76 5.39 -82.80
N GLN A 106 16.63 5.23 -83.50
CA GLN A 106 15.81 6.35 -83.94
C GLN A 106 14.95 6.92 -82.80
N GLN A 107 14.96 8.26 -82.63
CA GLN A 107 14.21 8.99 -81.59
C GLN A 107 12.67 8.95 -81.74
N GLY A 108 12.14 8.20 -82.72
CA GLY A 108 10.71 8.07 -82.98
C GLY A 108 10.01 6.89 -82.30
N GLY A 109 10.76 5.89 -81.83
CA GLY A 109 10.19 4.66 -81.26
C GLY A 109 9.45 3.83 -82.31
N ILE A 110 10.19 3.27 -83.27
CA ILE A 110 9.64 2.32 -84.25
C ILE A 110 9.29 1.03 -83.50
N ASP A 111 8.05 0.57 -83.63
CA ASP A 111 7.55 -0.60 -82.93
C ASP A 111 7.72 -1.88 -83.75
N LEU A 112 7.55 -1.78 -85.07
CA LEU A 112 7.55 -2.91 -86.00
C LEU A 112 8.28 -2.56 -87.28
N ILE A 113 9.00 -3.54 -87.84
CA ILE A 113 9.61 -3.45 -89.16
C ILE A 113 8.93 -4.46 -90.09
N VAL A 114 8.40 -4.00 -91.21
CA VAL A 114 7.89 -4.81 -92.32
C VAL A 114 8.97 -4.88 -93.39
N ILE A 115 9.48 -6.07 -93.67
CA ILE A 115 10.51 -6.31 -94.69
C ILE A 115 9.87 -7.07 -95.84
N TYR A 116 9.95 -6.55 -97.08
CA TYR A 116 9.40 -7.21 -98.27
C TYR A 116 10.40 -7.29 -99.42
N SER A 117 10.23 -8.25 -100.33
CA SER A 117 11.00 -8.32 -101.58
C SER A 117 10.07 -8.47 -102.80
N ILE A 118 10.55 -8.17 -104.01
CA ILE A 118 9.77 -8.28 -105.24
C ILE A 118 10.52 -9.19 -106.22
N THR A 119 9.93 -10.34 -106.56
CA THR A 119 10.43 -11.23 -107.61
C THR A 119 9.46 -11.25 -108.78
N ALA A 120 9.99 -11.12 -110.01
CA ALA A 120 9.21 -11.19 -111.23
C ALA A 120 9.99 -11.96 -112.30
N THR A 121 9.46 -13.09 -112.74
CA THR A 121 10.12 -13.98 -113.70
C THR A 121 9.27 -14.12 -114.96
N GLU A 122 9.86 -13.81 -116.12
CA GLU A 122 9.22 -14.04 -117.42
C GLU A 122 9.25 -15.54 -117.73
N GLN A 123 8.08 -16.16 -117.85
CA GLN A 123 7.91 -17.51 -118.38
C GLN A 123 7.52 -17.44 -119.87
N ARG A 124 8.38 -17.98 -120.74
CA ARG A 124 8.11 -18.02 -122.18
C ARG A 124 7.39 -19.31 -122.56
N GLY A 125 6.08 -19.22 -122.77
CA GLY A 125 5.29 -20.30 -123.36
C GLY A 125 5.26 -20.24 -124.90
N PRO A 126 4.86 -21.32 -125.58
CA PRO A 126 4.85 -21.42 -127.04
C PRO A 126 3.87 -20.45 -127.74
N ALA A 127 2.94 -19.82 -127.02
CA ALA A 127 1.95 -18.89 -127.59
C ALA A 127 1.72 -17.59 -126.80
N VAL A 128 2.10 -17.52 -125.52
CA VAL A 128 1.88 -16.34 -124.67
C VAL A 128 3.06 -16.19 -123.70
N LYS A 129 3.54 -14.95 -123.53
CA LYS A 129 4.47 -14.59 -122.45
C LYS A 129 3.68 -14.43 -121.16
N ARG A 130 4.09 -15.13 -120.11
CA ARG A 130 3.47 -15.02 -118.79
C ARG A 130 4.48 -14.51 -117.80
N TRP A 131 4.04 -13.71 -116.85
CA TRP A 131 4.89 -13.22 -115.77
C TRP A 131 4.44 -13.87 -114.48
N GLN A 132 5.36 -14.54 -113.82
CA GLN A 132 5.14 -15.00 -112.45
C GLN A 132 5.68 -13.95 -111.51
N VAL A 133 4.81 -13.34 -110.72
CA VAL A 133 5.19 -12.31 -109.75
C VAL A 133 4.90 -12.74 -108.33
N ARG A 134 5.72 -12.27 -107.40
CA ARG A 134 5.58 -12.60 -105.98
C ARG A 134 6.21 -11.51 -105.11
N VAL A 135 5.52 -11.15 -104.03
CA VAL A 135 5.94 -10.10 -103.09
C VAL A 135 5.97 -10.63 -101.65
N PRO A 136 6.90 -11.52 -101.25
CA PRO A 136 6.93 -11.98 -99.86
C PRO A 136 7.19 -10.81 -98.89
N GLY A 137 6.58 -10.87 -97.70
CA GLY A 137 6.72 -9.86 -96.65
C GLY A 137 6.82 -10.51 -95.27
N ARG A 138 7.61 -9.95 -94.35
CA ARG A 138 7.70 -10.43 -92.95
C ARG A 138 7.72 -9.27 -91.98
N MET A 139 7.23 -9.52 -90.77
CA MET A 139 7.11 -8.53 -89.70
C MET A 139 8.04 -8.87 -88.55
N VAL A 140 8.74 -7.88 -88.03
CA VAL A 140 9.71 -8.04 -86.94
C VAL A 140 9.39 -7.03 -85.85
N ASP A 141 9.18 -7.52 -84.62
CA ASP A 141 8.98 -6.67 -83.44
C ASP A 141 10.33 -6.11 -83.00
N VAL A 142 10.43 -4.77 -82.93
CA VAL A 142 11.68 -4.09 -82.61
C VAL A 142 12.09 -4.37 -81.15
N ALA A 143 11.14 -4.54 -80.23
CA ALA A 143 11.43 -4.77 -78.82
C ALA A 143 12.07 -6.14 -78.60
N THR A 144 11.48 -7.20 -79.16
CA THR A 144 11.93 -8.60 -78.98
C THR A 144 12.98 -9.03 -79.99
N ALA A 145 13.08 -8.34 -81.13
CA ALA A 145 13.86 -8.75 -82.32
C ALA A 145 13.37 -10.07 -82.96
N GLU A 146 12.16 -10.52 -82.62
CA GLU A 146 11.57 -11.74 -83.15
C GLU A 146 10.72 -11.46 -84.40
N VAL A 147 10.69 -12.43 -85.31
CA VAL A 147 9.79 -12.40 -86.46
C VAL A 147 8.38 -12.69 -85.95
N VAL A 148 7.52 -11.67 -85.93
CA VAL A 148 6.13 -11.75 -85.48
C VAL A 148 5.32 -12.65 -86.41
N ASN A 149 5.49 -12.45 -87.72
CA ASN A 149 4.86 -13.28 -88.74
C ASN A 149 5.57 -13.14 -90.09
N GLN A 150 5.36 -14.09 -90.99
CA GLN A 150 5.88 -14.07 -92.36
C GLN A 150 4.79 -14.46 -93.36
N TRP A 151 4.63 -13.62 -94.38
CA TRP A 151 3.77 -13.87 -95.53
C TRP A 151 4.62 -14.23 -96.74
N ARG A 152 4.30 -15.37 -97.35
CA ARG A 152 5.15 -15.95 -98.38
C ARG A 152 4.99 -15.32 -99.75
N GLY A 153 4.00 -14.49 -100.06
CA GLY A 153 3.71 -14.17 -101.45
C GLY A 153 2.80 -15.23 -102.05
N GLY A 154 1.56 -14.88 -102.39
CA GLY A 154 0.84 -15.61 -103.43
C GLY A 154 1.66 -15.54 -104.72
N GLU A 155 1.75 -16.66 -105.45
CA GLU A 155 2.33 -16.66 -106.79
C GLU A 155 1.23 -16.26 -107.76
N ASP A 156 1.28 -15.02 -108.22
CA ASP A 156 0.32 -14.51 -109.20
C ASP A 156 0.90 -14.69 -110.60
N GLU A 157 0.16 -15.41 -111.45
CA GLU A 157 0.48 -15.59 -112.86
C GLU A 157 -0.26 -14.53 -113.68
N LEU A 158 0.51 -13.57 -114.21
CA LEU A 158 0.00 -12.50 -115.06
C LEU A 158 0.12 -12.92 -116.52
N SER A 159 -1.03 -13.19 -117.15
CA SER A 159 -1.11 -13.58 -118.57
C SER A 159 -1.80 -12.54 -119.45
N ASP A 160 -2.28 -11.45 -118.87
CA ASP A 160 -3.08 -10.39 -119.50
C ASP A 160 -2.23 -9.20 -119.98
N GLN A 161 -0.98 -9.46 -120.39
CA GLN A 161 -0.10 -8.41 -120.90
C GLN A 161 -0.77 -7.72 -122.12
N PRO A 162 -0.88 -6.38 -122.15
CA PRO A 162 -1.47 -5.67 -123.27
C PRO A 162 -0.72 -5.97 -124.58
N GLY A 163 -1.46 -6.33 -125.64
CA GLY A 163 -0.88 -6.60 -126.95
C GLY A 163 -0.16 -5.36 -127.51
N GLY A 164 1.05 -5.55 -128.07
CA GLY A 164 1.85 -4.45 -128.65
C GLY A 164 2.58 -3.55 -127.64
N CYS A 165 2.62 -3.95 -126.37
CA CYS A 165 3.25 -3.18 -125.29
C CYS A 165 4.79 -3.25 -125.37
N GLY A 166 5.44 -2.11 -125.63
CA GLY A 166 6.90 -1.96 -125.58
C GLY A 166 7.46 -1.95 -124.15
N GLU A 167 8.79 -1.87 -123.97
CA GLU A 167 9.44 -2.01 -122.66
C GLU A 167 8.94 -1.02 -121.58
N ALA A 168 8.72 0.26 -121.93
CA ALA A 168 8.23 1.25 -120.97
C ALA A 168 6.80 0.93 -120.50
N CYS A 169 5.92 0.57 -121.44
CA CYS A 169 4.57 0.13 -121.15
C CYS A 169 4.58 -1.14 -120.28
N LEU A 170 5.46 -2.11 -120.58
CA LEU A 170 5.56 -3.35 -119.82
C LEU A 170 6.07 -3.10 -118.41
N ARG A 171 7.04 -2.20 -118.25
CA ARG A 171 7.60 -1.77 -116.97
C ARG A 171 6.54 -1.13 -116.08
N ASP A 172 5.71 -0.25 -116.64
CA ASP A 172 4.62 0.39 -115.91
C ASP A 172 3.48 -0.57 -115.57
N TRP A 173 3.05 -1.38 -116.54
CA TRP A 173 2.03 -2.42 -116.32
C TRP A 173 2.45 -3.41 -115.23
N LEU A 174 3.71 -3.87 -115.27
CA LEU A 174 4.24 -4.78 -114.26
C LEU A 174 4.31 -4.10 -112.89
N ALA A 175 4.65 -2.80 -112.84
CA ALA A 175 4.65 -2.05 -111.60
C ALA A 175 3.24 -1.83 -111.02
N ASP A 176 2.22 -1.65 -111.85
CA ASP A 176 0.81 -1.58 -111.41
C ASP A 176 0.33 -2.92 -110.86
N ARG A 177 0.57 -4.02 -111.57
CA ARG A 177 0.20 -5.37 -111.09
C ARG A 177 0.92 -5.76 -109.81
N LEU A 178 2.19 -5.40 -109.69
CA LEU A 178 2.93 -5.60 -108.44
C LEU A 178 2.39 -4.71 -107.31
N ALA A 179 1.94 -3.49 -107.59
CA ALA A 179 1.30 -2.64 -106.59
C ALA A 179 -0.01 -3.27 -106.07
N ASP A 180 -0.84 -3.85 -106.94
CA ASP A 180 -2.03 -4.62 -106.56
C ASP A 180 -1.65 -5.77 -105.61
N THR A 181 -0.58 -6.51 -105.95
CA THR A 181 -0.05 -7.58 -105.10
C THR A 181 0.44 -7.04 -103.75
N GLY A 182 1.14 -5.89 -103.78
CA GLY A 182 1.62 -5.14 -102.61
C GLY A 182 0.48 -4.72 -101.67
N ALA A 183 -0.65 -4.26 -102.22
CA ALA A 183 -1.83 -3.93 -101.45
C ALA A 183 -2.40 -5.17 -100.74
N ASN A 184 -2.47 -6.31 -101.42
CA ASN A 184 -2.90 -7.57 -100.80
C ASN A 184 -1.96 -7.97 -99.64
N VAL A 185 -0.64 -7.80 -99.81
CA VAL A 185 0.33 -8.03 -98.72
C VAL A 185 0.03 -7.11 -97.54
N GLY A 186 -0.10 -5.81 -97.80
CA GLY A 186 -0.37 -4.81 -96.76
C GLY A 186 -1.64 -5.10 -95.98
N ALA A 187 -2.71 -5.52 -96.66
CA ALA A 187 -3.98 -5.90 -96.02
C ALA A 187 -3.83 -7.13 -95.12
N VAL A 188 -3.15 -8.19 -95.59
CA VAL A 188 -2.91 -9.39 -94.79
C VAL A 188 -2.02 -9.09 -93.58
N LEU A 189 -0.96 -8.31 -93.77
CA LEU A 189 -0.09 -7.89 -92.67
C LEU A 189 -0.86 -7.05 -91.63
N ALA A 190 -1.73 -6.15 -92.09
CA ALA A 190 -2.57 -5.34 -91.23
C ALA A 190 -3.53 -6.18 -90.37
N GLU A 191 -4.21 -7.17 -90.97
CA GLU A 191 -5.10 -8.08 -90.26
C GLU A 191 -4.35 -8.89 -89.20
N GLN A 192 -3.18 -9.43 -89.55
CA GLN A 192 -2.34 -10.19 -88.63
C GLN A 192 -1.83 -9.33 -87.46
N LEU A 193 -1.50 -8.06 -87.71
CA LEU A 193 -1.14 -7.12 -86.65
C LEU A 193 -2.31 -6.74 -85.76
N GLY A 194 -3.53 -6.72 -86.28
CA GLY A 194 -4.75 -6.50 -85.48
C GLY A 194 -4.96 -7.57 -84.40
N VAL A 195 -4.42 -8.78 -84.60
CA VAL A 195 -4.52 -9.90 -83.63
C VAL A 195 -3.31 -9.93 -82.67
N TYR A 196 -2.17 -9.32 -83.03
CA TYR A 196 -0.97 -9.35 -82.21
C TYR A 196 -1.06 -8.35 -81.04
N THR A 197 -1.15 -8.87 -79.81
CA THR A 197 -1.19 -8.07 -78.59
C THR A 197 0.23 -7.78 -78.11
N ARG A 198 0.66 -6.51 -78.14
CA ARG A 198 1.97 -6.10 -77.61
C ARG A 198 1.98 -6.19 -76.09
N GLU A 199 2.96 -6.88 -75.52
CA GLU A 199 3.26 -6.78 -74.09
C GLU A 199 4.32 -5.70 -73.84
N PHE A 200 3.99 -4.72 -73.00
CA PHE A 200 4.94 -3.75 -72.48
C PHE A 200 5.60 -4.29 -71.22
N VAL A 201 6.91 -4.05 -71.07
CA VAL A 201 7.65 -4.39 -69.85
C VAL A 201 7.90 -3.12 -69.04
N TYR A 202 7.28 -3.03 -67.86
CA TYR A 202 7.45 -1.96 -66.89
C TYR A 202 8.20 -2.47 -65.66
N GLN A 203 8.91 -1.56 -64.98
CA GLN A 203 9.46 -1.80 -63.65
C GLN A 203 8.69 -0.94 -62.65
N ALA A 204 8.22 -1.49 -61.53
CA ALA A 204 7.70 -0.68 -60.43
C ALA A 204 8.53 -0.87 -59.17
N GLN A 205 8.95 0.23 -58.57
CA GLN A 205 9.56 0.30 -57.26
C GLN A 205 8.50 0.72 -56.26
N ILE A 206 8.21 -0.16 -55.30
CA ILE A 206 7.13 0.03 -54.34
C ILE A 206 7.76 0.16 -52.97
N ASN A 207 7.72 1.35 -52.39
CA ASN A 207 8.47 1.74 -51.21
C ASN A 207 7.58 1.94 -49.99
N GLY A 208 8.01 1.37 -48.85
CA GLY A 208 7.44 1.68 -47.54
C GLY A 208 6.08 1.05 -47.22
N LEU A 209 5.66 0.02 -47.93
CA LEU A 209 4.42 -0.72 -47.63
C LEU A 209 4.64 -1.73 -46.50
N ALA A 210 3.60 -2.02 -45.73
CA ALA A 210 3.62 -3.13 -44.78
C ALA A 210 3.52 -4.48 -45.51
N LEU A 211 4.06 -5.56 -44.92
CA LEU A 211 4.05 -6.89 -45.55
C LEU A 211 2.65 -7.35 -45.99
N ALA A 212 1.63 -7.19 -45.14
CA ALA A 212 0.25 -7.55 -45.47
C ALA A 212 -0.42 -6.59 -46.49
N GLU A 213 0.17 -5.44 -46.76
CA GLU A 213 -0.25 -4.53 -47.83
C GLU A 213 0.34 -4.97 -49.17
N PHE A 214 1.58 -5.48 -49.17
CA PHE A 214 2.15 -6.13 -50.35
C PHE A 214 1.34 -7.35 -50.79
N ASP A 215 0.92 -8.20 -49.85
CA ASP A 215 0.12 -9.38 -50.20
C ASP A 215 -1.21 -8.99 -50.86
N ARG A 216 -1.85 -7.91 -50.38
CA ARG A 216 -3.07 -7.35 -50.97
C ARG A 216 -2.83 -6.70 -52.32
N LEU A 217 -1.76 -5.92 -52.45
CA LEU A 217 -1.36 -5.28 -53.71
C LEU A 217 -1.02 -6.33 -54.77
N GLU A 218 -0.26 -7.38 -54.42
CA GLU A 218 0.05 -8.49 -55.32
C GLU A 218 -1.22 -9.26 -55.73
N ALA A 219 -2.11 -9.56 -54.79
CA ALA A 219 -3.38 -10.22 -55.09
C ALA A 219 -4.24 -9.38 -56.05
N ALA A 220 -4.32 -8.07 -55.80
CA ALA A 220 -5.09 -7.15 -56.63
C ALA A 220 -4.48 -6.98 -58.05
N LEU A 221 -3.15 -6.89 -58.14
CA LEU A 221 -2.44 -6.84 -59.44
C LEU A 221 -2.59 -8.13 -60.24
N ARG A 222 -2.63 -9.30 -59.59
CA ARG A 222 -2.88 -10.59 -60.26
C ARG A 222 -4.33 -10.74 -60.72
N SER A 223 -5.27 -10.04 -60.07
CA SER A 223 -6.69 -10.00 -60.49
C SER A 223 -6.99 -8.93 -61.55
N ALA A 224 -6.01 -8.10 -61.93
CA ALA A 224 -6.23 -7.01 -62.85
C ALA A 224 -6.52 -7.48 -64.29
N PRO A 225 -7.38 -6.77 -65.04
CA PRO A 225 -7.63 -7.06 -66.45
C PRO A 225 -6.33 -6.99 -67.27
N GLY A 226 -6.04 -8.03 -68.05
CA GLY A 226 -4.81 -8.12 -68.86
C GLY A 226 -3.61 -8.77 -68.16
N TYR A 227 -3.76 -9.30 -66.96
CA TYR A 227 -2.73 -10.14 -66.32
C TYR A 227 -2.60 -11.47 -67.08
N SER A 228 -1.50 -11.66 -67.81
CA SER A 228 -1.07 -12.97 -68.31
C SER A 228 -0.27 -13.68 -67.20
N GLY A 229 -0.54 -14.96 -66.94
CA GLY A 229 0.15 -15.71 -65.87
C GLY A 229 1.67 -15.61 -66.00
N GLY A 230 2.35 -15.09 -64.96
CA GLY A 230 3.82 -14.91 -64.97
C GLY A 230 4.30 -13.51 -65.41
N SER A 231 3.39 -12.59 -65.69
CA SER A 231 3.68 -11.18 -66.01
C SER A 231 4.20 -10.35 -64.84
N LEU A 232 3.91 -10.74 -63.59
CA LEU A 232 4.40 -10.08 -62.39
C LEU A 232 5.57 -10.88 -61.81
N LYS A 233 6.78 -10.35 -61.94
CA LYS A 233 8.00 -10.96 -61.36
C LYS A 233 8.60 -10.02 -60.32
N MET A 234 8.65 -10.46 -59.08
CA MET A 234 9.44 -9.75 -58.06
C MET A 234 10.92 -9.83 -58.44
N ARG A 235 11.56 -8.68 -58.63
CA ARG A 235 12.99 -8.63 -58.94
C ARG A 235 13.84 -8.65 -57.68
N GLN A 236 13.53 -7.77 -56.74
CA GLN A 236 14.33 -7.60 -55.52
C GLN A 236 13.46 -7.08 -54.38
N VAL A 237 13.77 -7.54 -53.16
CA VAL A 237 13.35 -6.91 -51.91
C VAL A 237 14.47 -5.96 -51.47
N ARG A 238 14.16 -4.68 -51.32
CA ARG A 238 15.07 -3.65 -50.82
C ARG A 238 14.58 -3.19 -49.45
N ASP A 239 15.49 -3.00 -48.51
CA ASP A 239 15.27 -2.31 -47.24
C ASP A 239 14.02 -2.77 -46.46
N MET A 240 14.20 -3.78 -45.61
CA MET A 240 13.22 -4.10 -44.56
C MET A 240 13.52 -3.25 -43.32
N HIS A 241 12.56 -2.46 -42.88
CA HIS A 241 12.65 -1.68 -41.64
C HIS A 241 11.59 -2.18 -40.66
N ARG A 242 12.05 -2.72 -39.53
CA ARG A 242 11.19 -3.16 -38.45
C ARG A 242 10.79 -1.95 -37.62
N GLU A 243 9.51 -1.63 -37.65
CA GLU A 243 8.90 -0.67 -36.73
C GLU A 243 8.28 -1.40 -35.54
N TRP A 244 7.87 -0.65 -34.52
CA TRP A 244 7.42 -1.20 -33.24
C TRP A 244 6.33 -2.27 -33.35
N LEU A 245 5.38 -2.11 -34.28
CA LEU A 245 4.20 -2.97 -34.41
C LEU A 245 4.03 -3.63 -35.78
N HIS A 246 4.89 -3.28 -36.76
CA HIS A 246 4.83 -3.82 -38.12
C HIS A 246 6.19 -3.70 -38.80
N THR A 247 6.35 -4.31 -39.97
CA THR A 247 7.57 -4.21 -40.79
C THR A 247 7.21 -3.56 -42.11
N ARG A 248 7.93 -2.49 -42.46
CA ARG A 248 7.87 -1.86 -43.77
C ARG A 248 8.95 -2.45 -44.64
N ALA A 249 8.62 -2.67 -45.92
CA ALA A 249 9.58 -3.15 -46.90
C ALA A 249 9.45 -2.34 -48.19
N SER A 250 10.51 -2.36 -49.00
CA SER A 250 10.46 -1.90 -50.37
C SER A 250 10.64 -3.09 -51.31
N ARG A 251 9.87 -3.17 -52.39
CA ARG A 251 9.96 -4.26 -53.37
C ARG A 251 9.96 -3.70 -54.77
N SER A 252 10.79 -4.27 -55.63
CA SER A 252 10.79 -3.99 -57.06
C SER A 252 10.13 -5.13 -57.82
N TYR A 253 9.26 -4.78 -58.75
CA TYR A 253 8.51 -5.69 -59.59
C TYR A 253 8.75 -5.37 -61.06
N GLU A 254 8.86 -6.41 -61.88
CA GLU A 254 8.73 -6.33 -63.33
C GLU A 254 7.31 -6.73 -63.70
N PHE A 255 6.65 -5.88 -64.48
CA PHE A 255 5.30 -6.07 -65.00
C PHE A 255 5.35 -6.24 -66.51
N ARG A 256 4.73 -7.31 -67.02
CA ARG A 256 4.49 -7.50 -68.45
C ARG A 256 3.01 -7.35 -68.73
N THR A 257 2.58 -6.32 -69.41
CA THR A 257 1.15 -6.07 -69.58
C THR A 257 0.84 -5.48 -70.94
N PRO A 258 -0.31 -5.80 -71.54
CA PRO A 258 -0.77 -5.12 -72.74
C PRO A 258 -1.19 -3.67 -72.49
N LEU A 259 -1.32 -3.26 -71.22
CA LEU A 259 -1.72 -1.91 -70.85
C LEU A 259 -0.58 -0.92 -71.12
N GLY A 260 -0.90 0.18 -71.79
CA GLY A 260 0.02 1.31 -71.90
C GLY A 260 0.26 1.97 -70.54
N ALA A 261 1.30 2.80 -70.44
CA ALA A 261 1.75 3.36 -69.15
C ALA A 261 0.66 4.18 -68.43
N GLY A 262 -0.14 4.95 -69.17
CA GLY A 262 -1.25 5.71 -68.60
C GLY A 262 -2.35 4.81 -68.01
N GLN A 263 -2.70 3.73 -68.71
CA GLN A 263 -3.69 2.75 -68.23
C GLN A 263 -3.16 1.97 -67.02
N LEU A 264 -1.88 1.59 -67.04
CA LEU A 264 -1.24 0.94 -65.90
C LEU A 264 -1.15 1.89 -64.69
N ASN A 265 -0.93 3.19 -64.89
CA ASN A 265 -0.98 4.18 -63.81
C ASN A 265 -2.38 4.27 -63.19
N VAL A 266 -3.44 4.35 -64.01
CA VAL A 266 -4.83 4.37 -63.53
C VAL A 266 -5.16 3.07 -62.77
N LEU A 267 -4.75 1.93 -63.31
CA LEU A 267 -4.92 0.63 -62.65
C LEU A 267 -4.19 0.58 -61.30
N LEU A 268 -2.92 1.01 -61.24
CA LEU A 268 -2.13 1.01 -60.01
C LEU A 268 -2.76 1.91 -58.94
N ASN A 269 -3.21 3.11 -59.30
CA ASN A 269 -3.90 4.00 -58.37
C ASN A 269 -5.22 3.37 -57.88
N GLY A 270 -6.05 2.83 -58.79
CA GLY A 270 -7.30 2.18 -58.42
C GLY A 270 -7.10 0.97 -57.51
N VAL A 271 -6.08 0.15 -57.77
CA VAL A 271 -5.73 -1.00 -56.93
C VAL A 271 -5.26 -0.58 -55.53
N LEU A 272 -4.47 0.51 -55.43
CA LEU A 272 -4.02 1.03 -54.14
C LEU A 272 -5.19 1.58 -53.33
N ASP A 273 -6.10 2.30 -53.97
CA ASP A 273 -7.32 2.83 -53.36
C ASP A 273 -8.25 1.70 -52.86
N ASP A 274 -8.51 0.68 -53.71
CA ASP A 274 -9.33 -0.49 -53.36
C ASP A 274 -8.72 -1.29 -52.20
N ALA A 275 -7.39 -1.37 -52.13
CA ALA A 275 -6.67 -2.01 -51.04
C ALA A 275 -6.64 -1.17 -49.75
N GLY A 276 -7.12 0.08 -49.79
CA GLY A 276 -7.06 1.04 -48.70
C GLY A 276 -5.63 1.46 -48.35
N ILE A 277 -4.75 1.48 -49.36
CA ILE A 277 -3.32 1.82 -49.24
C ILE A 277 -3.15 3.25 -49.75
N ASP A 278 -2.99 4.19 -48.83
CA ASP A 278 -2.67 5.58 -49.16
C ASP A 278 -1.21 5.67 -49.66
N ALA A 279 -1.03 5.78 -50.98
CA ALA A 279 0.27 5.82 -51.64
C ALA A 279 0.22 6.71 -52.89
N ALA A 280 1.32 7.42 -53.16
CA ALA A 280 1.47 8.18 -54.40
C ALA A 280 2.16 7.35 -55.47
N VAL A 281 1.53 7.24 -56.64
CA VAL A 281 2.13 6.64 -57.84
C VAL A 281 2.75 7.72 -58.70
N ARG A 282 4.05 7.60 -59.00
CA ARG A 282 4.78 8.42 -59.96
C ARG A 282 5.26 7.53 -61.10
N TYR A 283 5.29 8.04 -62.31
CA TYR A 283 5.72 7.29 -63.48
C TYR A 283 6.64 8.13 -64.37
N SER A 284 7.71 7.49 -64.86
CA SER A 284 8.63 8.05 -65.85
C SER A 284 9.07 6.96 -66.85
N GLY A 285 8.59 7.03 -68.08
CA GLY A 285 9.02 6.17 -69.20
C GLY A 285 8.62 4.69 -69.08
N ARG A 286 9.44 3.86 -68.43
CA ARG A 286 9.08 2.45 -68.12
C ARG A 286 9.17 2.12 -66.64
N GLU A 287 9.37 3.14 -65.81
CA GLU A 287 9.55 2.99 -64.37
C GLU A 287 8.38 3.64 -63.63
N PHE A 288 7.78 2.88 -62.72
CA PHE A 288 6.79 3.32 -61.74
C PHE A 288 7.45 3.38 -60.37
N SER A 289 7.14 4.42 -59.60
CA SER A 289 7.52 4.54 -58.19
C SER A 289 6.25 4.74 -57.37
N VAL A 290 5.97 3.78 -56.49
CA VAL A 290 4.83 3.83 -55.56
C VAL A 290 5.41 4.11 -54.18
N GLU A 291 5.08 5.24 -53.59
CA GLU A 291 5.58 5.64 -52.28
C GLU A 291 4.40 5.78 -51.29
N ARG A 292 4.42 4.99 -50.22
CA ARG A 292 3.38 5.04 -49.19
C ARG A 292 3.35 6.40 -48.50
N GLN A 293 2.15 6.96 -48.34
CA GLN A 293 1.91 8.15 -47.51
C GLN A 293 1.44 7.75 -46.11
N GLY A 294 2.04 8.37 -45.09
CA GLY A 294 1.67 8.15 -43.69
C GLY A 294 2.07 6.78 -43.09
N ILE A 295 1.59 6.54 -41.87
CA ILE A 295 1.94 5.34 -41.08
C ILE A 295 0.88 4.24 -41.31
N PRO A 296 1.28 3.00 -41.65
CA PRO A 296 0.36 1.86 -41.72
C PRO A 296 -0.44 1.68 -40.43
N TYR A 297 -1.77 1.49 -40.55
CA TYR A 297 -2.67 1.17 -39.43
C TYR A 297 -2.83 2.23 -38.33
N LEU A 298 -2.50 3.51 -38.57
CA LEU A 298 -2.59 4.59 -37.57
C LEU A 298 -3.92 4.63 -36.81
N GLY A 299 -5.05 4.49 -37.50
CA GLY A 299 -6.38 4.46 -36.89
C GLY A 299 -6.60 3.29 -35.92
N ARG A 300 -6.01 2.11 -36.20
CA ARG A 300 -6.09 0.94 -35.31
C ARG A 300 -5.24 1.16 -34.05
N TYR A 301 -4.08 1.79 -34.18
CA TYR A 301 -3.23 2.13 -33.03
C TYR A 301 -3.89 3.15 -32.11
N LEU A 302 -4.50 4.20 -32.68
CA LEU A 302 -5.24 5.20 -31.90
C LEU A 302 -6.45 4.58 -31.18
N GLY A 303 -7.20 3.71 -31.85
CA GLY A 303 -8.31 2.98 -31.24
C GLY A 303 -7.88 2.07 -30.08
N LEU A 304 -6.78 1.33 -30.25
CA LEU A 304 -6.25 0.45 -29.20
C LEU A 304 -5.70 1.26 -28.01
N LEU A 305 -5.03 2.39 -28.27
CA LEU A 305 -4.58 3.30 -27.22
C LEU A 305 -5.76 3.87 -26.41
N LEU A 306 -6.83 4.32 -27.09
CA LEU A 306 -8.02 4.83 -26.42
C LEU A 306 -8.69 3.75 -25.56
N LEU A 307 -8.82 2.53 -26.09
CA LEU A 307 -9.35 1.39 -25.34
C LEU A 307 -8.50 1.10 -24.10
N LEU A 308 -7.17 1.10 -24.25
CA LEU A 308 -6.23 0.89 -23.14
C LEU A 308 -6.36 1.97 -22.07
N VAL A 309 -6.47 3.25 -22.46
CA VAL A 309 -6.71 4.38 -21.54
C VAL A 309 -8.04 4.23 -20.81
N MET A 310 -9.12 3.86 -21.52
CA MET A 310 -10.42 3.61 -20.90
C MET A 310 -10.38 2.45 -19.91
N MET A 311 -9.71 1.34 -20.26
CA MET A 311 -9.54 0.21 -19.35
C MET A 311 -8.70 0.58 -18.12
N MET A 312 -7.63 1.36 -18.29
CA MET A 312 -6.83 1.86 -17.18
C MET A 312 -7.65 2.79 -16.27
N ALA A 313 -8.46 3.69 -16.83
CA ALA A 313 -9.35 4.56 -16.06
C ALA A 313 -10.40 3.75 -15.29
N ALA A 314 -11.02 2.75 -15.92
CA ALA A 314 -11.98 1.86 -15.28
C ALA A 314 -11.32 1.03 -14.16
N ALA A 315 -10.12 0.49 -14.39
CA ALA A 315 -9.36 -0.25 -13.40
C ALA A 315 -8.95 0.63 -12.21
N TRP A 316 -8.54 1.88 -12.49
CA TRP A 316 -8.20 2.87 -11.47
C TRP A 316 -9.41 3.23 -10.60
N LEU A 317 -10.56 3.51 -11.21
CA LEU A 317 -11.83 3.76 -10.50
C LEU A 317 -12.24 2.54 -9.66
N ALA A 318 -12.23 1.34 -10.24
CA ALA A 318 -12.58 0.11 -9.53
C ALA A 318 -11.65 -0.15 -8.34
N ARG A 319 -10.35 0.11 -8.49
CA ARG A 319 -9.38 0.02 -7.39
C ARG A 319 -9.66 1.06 -6.31
N GLY A 320 -9.97 2.30 -6.69
CA GLY A 320 -10.36 3.36 -5.76
C GLY A 320 -11.60 2.96 -4.94
N TYR A 321 -12.66 2.49 -5.57
CA TYR A 321 -13.86 2.03 -4.88
C TYR A 321 -13.59 0.86 -3.93
N ARG A 322 -12.76 -0.13 -4.32
CA ARG A 322 -12.36 -1.23 -3.42
C ARG A 322 -11.59 -0.72 -2.20
N GLN A 323 -10.68 0.24 -2.37
CA GLN A 323 -9.95 0.84 -1.26
C GLN A 323 -10.88 1.58 -0.29
N HIS A 324 -11.87 2.31 -0.81
CA HIS A 324 -12.88 2.99 0.01
C HIS A 324 -13.79 2.00 0.74
N GLU A 325 -14.14 0.87 0.12
CA GLU A 325 -14.91 -0.20 0.78
C GLU A 325 -14.11 -0.81 1.95
N ILE A 326 -12.82 -1.08 1.74
CA ILE A 326 -11.92 -1.56 2.82
C ILE A 326 -11.85 -0.52 3.94
N ALA A 327 -11.68 0.76 3.62
CA ALA A 327 -11.62 1.82 4.63
C ALA A 327 -12.94 1.94 5.42
N LEU A 328 -14.09 1.84 4.75
CA LEU A 328 -15.42 1.79 5.39
C LEU A 328 -15.59 0.57 6.29
N SER A 329 -15.05 -0.58 5.90
CA SER A 329 -15.09 -1.80 6.72
C SER A 329 -14.20 -1.72 7.96
N ARG A 330 -13.09 -0.96 7.89
CA ARG A 330 -12.13 -0.77 8.99
C ARG A 330 -12.58 0.25 10.04
N ALA A 331 -13.43 1.20 9.68
CA ALA A 331 -14.01 2.15 10.63
C ALA A 331 -14.82 1.38 11.70
N GLY A 332 -14.54 1.66 12.97
CA GLY A 332 -15.07 0.88 14.09
C GLY A 332 -16.52 1.24 14.42
N SER A 333 -16.90 2.51 14.21
CA SER A 333 -18.22 3.03 14.57
C SER A 333 -19.07 3.48 13.36
N PRO A 334 -20.41 3.46 13.48
CA PRO A 334 -21.31 4.10 12.52
C PRO A 334 -21.00 5.58 12.26
N ARG A 335 -20.56 6.33 13.29
CA ARG A 335 -20.17 7.74 13.16
C ARG A 335 -18.92 7.94 12.31
N GLU A 336 -17.87 7.16 12.55
CA GLU A 336 -16.67 7.19 11.74
C GLU A 336 -16.97 6.86 10.28
N LYS A 337 -17.85 5.88 10.04
CA LYS A 337 -18.30 5.51 8.68
C LYS A 337 -19.04 6.64 7.98
N LEU A 338 -19.94 7.33 8.69
CA LEU A 338 -20.63 8.50 8.15
C LEU A 338 -19.68 9.66 7.85
N ALA A 339 -18.82 10.02 8.80
CA ALA A 339 -17.81 11.06 8.61
C ALA A 339 -16.82 10.73 7.47
N TYR A 340 -16.55 9.44 7.23
CA TYR A 340 -15.77 8.99 6.08
C TYR A 340 -16.53 9.20 4.76
N LEU A 341 -17.80 8.81 4.69
CA LEU A 341 -18.63 9.03 3.49
C LEU A 341 -18.80 10.52 3.16
N ASP A 342 -19.00 11.36 4.16
CA ASP A 342 -19.15 12.81 3.98
C ASP A 342 -17.86 13.44 3.41
N ARG A 343 -16.69 12.99 3.89
CA ARG A 343 -15.38 13.35 3.33
C ARG A 343 -15.19 12.88 1.90
N LEU A 344 -15.72 11.70 1.53
CA LEU A 344 -15.67 11.22 0.15
C LEU A 344 -16.55 12.06 -0.79
N SER A 345 -17.77 12.42 -0.36
CA SER A 345 -18.63 13.31 -1.16
C SER A 345 -18.00 14.68 -1.35
N ALA A 346 -17.33 15.23 -0.33
CA ALA A 346 -16.64 16.52 -0.43
C ALA A 346 -15.50 16.51 -1.48
N ARG A 347 -14.98 15.34 -1.85
CA ARG A 347 -13.96 15.17 -2.90
C ARG A 347 -14.56 14.90 -4.29
N GLY A 348 -15.87 15.00 -4.45
CA GLY A 348 -16.56 14.78 -5.73
C GLY A 348 -16.71 13.31 -6.13
N ILE A 349 -16.46 12.36 -5.21
CA ILE A 349 -16.64 10.93 -5.50
C ILE A 349 -18.12 10.56 -5.31
N PRO A 350 -18.82 10.09 -6.36
CA PRO A 350 -20.24 9.76 -6.25
C PRO A 350 -20.43 8.51 -5.39
N TRP A 351 -21.48 8.53 -4.56
CA TRP A 351 -21.81 7.40 -3.70
C TRP A 351 -22.43 6.26 -4.49
N LEU A 352 -21.93 5.03 -4.25
CA LEU A 352 -22.59 3.82 -4.72
C LEU A 352 -24.00 3.67 -4.08
N PRO A 353 -24.99 3.11 -4.79
CA PRO A 353 -26.33 2.89 -4.23
C PRO A 353 -26.32 2.08 -2.92
N SER A 354 -25.45 1.08 -2.82
CA SER A 354 -25.26 0.28 -1.60
C SER A 354 -24.76 1.11 -0.41
N TRP A 355 -23.94 2.14 -0.66
CA TRP A 355 -23.43 3.04 0.38
C TRP A 355 -24.53 3.94 0.91
N ARG A 356 -25.44 4.44 0.07
CA ARG A 356 -26.59 5.25 0.50
C ARG A 356 -27.50 4.49 1.46
N GLY A 357 -27.80 3.23 1.14
CA GLY A 357 -28.61 2.34 2.00
C GLY A 357 -27.96 2.14 3.37
N ARG A 358 -26.66 1.82 3.40
CA ARG A 358 -25.90 1.67 4.66
C ARG A 358 -25.80 2.98 5.45
N ALA A 359 -25.55 4.11 4.79
CA ALA A 359 -25.49 5.41 5.44
C ALA A 359 -26.80 5.76 6.15
N LYS A 360 -27.95 5.47 5.54
CA LYS A 360 -29.25 5.67 6.18
C LYS A 360 -29.37 4.85 7.47
N ALA A 361 -29.04 3.56 7.42
CA ALA A 361 -29.07 2.68 8.58
C ALA A 361 -28.10 3.13 9.69
N TRP A 362 -26.90 3.60 9.32
CA TRP A 362 -25.94 4.15 10.29
C TRP A 362 -26.45 5.42 10.96
N ARG A 363 -27.08 6.36 10.24
CA ARG A 363 -27.65 7.58 10.84
C ARG A 363 -28.76 7.26 11.83
N GLU A 364 -29.64 6.32 11.48
CA GLU A 364 -30.70 5.87 12.38
C GLU A 364 -30.14 5.25 13.67
N ARG A 365 -29.10 4.41 13.54
CA ARG A 365 -28.40 3.81 14.69
C ARG A 365 -27.77 4.88 15.58
N VAL A 366 -27.08 5.85 15.00
CA VAL A 366 -26.49 6.99 15.75
C VAL A 366 -27.58 7.77 16.49
N GLY A 367 -28.69 8.10 15.83
CA GLY A 367 -29.80 8.82 16.47
C GLY A 367 -30.42 8.04 17.65
N LYS A 368 -30.51 6.70 17.55
CA LYS A 368 -30.96 5.85 18.66
C LYS A 368 -29.99 5.84 19.84
N VAL A 369 -28.67 5.77 19.58
CA VAL A 369 -27.62 5.87 20.61
C VAL A 369 -27.72 7.22 21.33
N ASP A 370 -27.83 8.32 20.59
CA ASP A 370 -27.92 9.67 21.16
C ASP A 370 -29.17 9.87 22.01
N ALA A 371 -30.31 9.35 21.55
CA ALA A 371 -31.55 9.39 22.31
C ALA A 371 -31.46 8.57 23.61
N ALA A 372 -30.82 7.40 23.56
CA ALA A 372 -30.61 6.54 24.73
C ALA A 372 -29.64 7.18 25.74
N LEU A 373 -28.52 7.74 25.29
CA LEU A 373 -27.60 8.50 26.13
C LEU A 373 -28.28 9.70 26.79
N SER A 374 -29.04 10.49 26.02
CA SER A 374 -29.79 11.63 26.55
C SER A 374 -30.86 11.23 27.57
N ARG A 375 -31.42 10.02 27.48
CA ARG A 375 -32.30 9.46 28.52
C ARG A 375 -31.50 9.05 29.75
N ALA A 376 -30.37 8.37 29.55
CA ALA A 376 -29.51 7.93 30.64
C ALA A 376 -28.97 9.10 31.47
N GLU A 377 -28.50 10.17 30.81
CA GLU A 377 -28.02 11.37 31.48
C GLU A 377 -29.12 12.12 32.24
N ARG A 378 -30.34 12.20 31.69
CA ARG A 378 -31.48 12.80 32.40
C ARG A 378 -31.86 11.97 33.61
N ALA A 379 -32.04 10.67 33.45
CA ALA A 379 -32.36 9.75 34.55
C ALA A 379 -31.28 9.79 35.65
N ALA A 380 -29.99 9.85 35.29
CA ALA A 380 -28.90 9.98 36.26
C ALA A 380 -28.94 11.33 37.02
N LYS A 381 -29.31 12.43 36.35
CA LYS A 381 -29.53 13.74 36.99
C LYS A 381 -30.72 13.73 37.95
N ASP A 382 -31.77 13.01 37.57
CA ASP A 382 -33.00 12.84 38.35
C ASP A 382 -32.86 11.77 39.45
N GLU A 383 -31.64 11.23 39.67
CA GLU A 383 -31.32 10.17 40.65
C GLU A 383 -32.01 8.82 40.39
N ASP A 384 -32.59 8.64 39.20
CA ASP A 384 -33.18 7.37 38.77
C ASP A 384 -32.11 6.48 38.12
N PHE A 385 -31.23 5.93 38.96
CA PHE A 385 -30.06 5.16 38.50
C PHE A 385 -30.43 3.86 37.79
N ASP A 386 -31.61 3.30 38.05
CA ASP A 386 -32.06 2.07 37.40
C ASP A 386 -32.51 2.36 35.97
N HIS A 387 -33.31 3.42 35.74
CA HIS A 387 -33.62 3.87 34.37
C HIS A 387 -32.39 4.38 33.63
N ALA A 388 -31.45 5.03 34.33
CA ALA A 388 -30.18 5.45 33.75
C ALA A 388 -29.35 4.25 33.27
N ALA A 389 -29.25 3.20 34.09
CA ALA A 389 -28.54 1.97 33.73
C ALA A 389 -29.22 1.23 32.56
N GLN A 390 -30.56 1.17 32.55
CA GLN A 390 -31.31 0.58 31.45
C GLN A 390 -31.08 1.33 30.13
N ALA A 391 -31.22 2.66 30.13
CA ALA A 391 -31.00 3.48 28.94
C ALA A 391 -29.53 3.44 28.47
N LEU A 392 -28.57 3.35 29.40
CA LEU A 392 -27.16 3.16 29.06
C LEU A 392 -26.89 1.79 28.43
N SER A 393 -27.52 0.72 28.94
CA SER A 393 -27.42 -0.62 28.37
C SER A 393 -28.00 -0.68 26.94
N GLU A 394 -29.10 0.04 26.68
CA GLU A 394 -29.63 0.22 25.31
C GLU A 394 -28.61 0.93 24.41
N ALA A 395 -27.96 1.99 24.89
CA ALA A 395 -26.94 2.71 24.13
C ALA A 395 -25.70 1.84 23.88
N GLU A 396 -25.27 1.05 24.86
CA GLU A 396 -24.13 0.13 24.75
C GLU A 396 -24.42 -1.02 23.77
N ALA A 397 -25.61 -1.61 23.81
CA ALA A 397 -26.03 -2.63 22.85
C ALA A 397 -26.01 -2.09 21.41
N LEU A 398 -26.31 -0.80 21.24
CA LEU A 398 -26.24 -0.13 19.94
C LEU A 398 -24.82 0.30 19.56
N GLU A 399 -23.95 0.72 20.47
CA GLU A 399 -22.58 1.14 20.14
C GLU A 399 -21.62 1.05 21.36
N PRO A 400 -21.02 -0.14 21.63
CA PRO A 400 -20.22 -0.36 22.84
C PRO A 400 -18.96 0.51 22.92
N GLN A 401 -18.47 0.96 21.77
CA GLN A 401 -17.24 1.75 21.68
C GLN A 401 -17.50 3.27 21.75
N HIS A 402 -18.75 3.70 21.91
CA HIS A 402 -19.08 5.12 21.96
C HIS A 402 -18.44 5.78 23.20
N PRO A 403 -17.65 6.86 23.04
CA PRO A 403 -16.89 7.45 24.15
C PRO A 403 -17.78 7.93 25.29
N ALA A 404 -18.95 8.51 25.00
CA ALA A 404 -19.90 8.94 26.03
C ALA A 404 -20.59 7.75 26.74
N VAL A 405 -20.76 6.61 26.08
CA VAL A 405 -21.29 5.40 26.73
C VAL A 405 -20.29 4.91 27.76
N LYS A 406 -19.01 4.79 27.39
CA LYS A 406 -17.94 4.40 28.31
C LYS A 406 -17.79 5.38 29.48
N ALA A 407 -17.77 6.68 29.20
CA ALA A 407 -17.67 7.71 30.23
C ALA A 407 -18.85 7.64 31.22
N LEU A 408 -20.08 7.49 30.72
CA LEU A 408 -21.26 7.39 31.58
C LEU A 408 -21.30 6.06 32.34
N ALA A 409 -20.84 4.95 31.75
CA ALA A 409 -20.73 3.65 32.42
C ALA A 409 -19.74 3.65 33.59
N GLU A 410 -18.62 4.36 33.46
CA GLU A 410 -17.67 4.55 34.56
C GLU A 410 -18.19 5.51 35.65
N GLN A 411 -18.98 6.51 35.24
CA GLN A 411 -19.53 7.51 36.16
C GLN A 411 -20.74 6.99 36.95
N LEU A 412 -21.63 6.21 36.34
CA LEU A 412 -22.92 5.85 36.93
C LEU A 412 -22.81 5.12 38.29
N PRO A 413 -21.89 4.14 38.49
CA PRO A 413 -21.68 3.52 39.81
C PRO A 413 -21.19 4.52 40.86
N ARG A 414 -20.37 5.51 40.47
CA ARG A 414 -19.89 6.56 41.36
C ARG A 414 -21.02 7.50 41.77
N LEU A 415 -21.87 7.91 40.83
CA LEU A 415 -23.05 8.74 41.09
C LEU A 415 -24.06 8.03 41.98
N ARG A 416 -24.31 6.74 41.74
CA ARG A 416 -25.18 5.90 42.59
C ARG A 416 -24.65 5.81 44.01
N LYS A 417 -23.34 5.56 44.18
CA LYS A 417 -22.68 5.56 45.49
C LYS A 417 -22.78 6.93 46.17
N ALA A 418 -22.55 8.02 45.44
CA ALA A 418 -22.66 9.37 45.97
C ALA A 418 -24.08 9.68 46.47
N ALA A 419 -25.12 9.32 45.71
CA ALA A 419 -26.51 9.52 46.13
C ALA A 419 -26.87 8.69 47.37
N ALA A 420 -26.43 7.42 47.43
CA ALA A 420 -26.62 6.58 48.61
C ALA A 420 -25.95 7.17 49.87
N LEU A 421 -24.73 7.71 49.73
CA LEU A 421 -24.03 8.41 50.81
C LEU A 421 -24.76 9.69 51.24
N VAL A 422 -25.32 10.47 50.31
CA VAL A 422 -26.13 11.65 50.65
C VAL A 422 -27.39 11.26 51.41
N ALA A 423 -28.09 10.21 50.98
CA ALA A 423 -29.29 9.72 51.67
C ALA A 423 -28.94 9.25 53.09
N GLY A 424 -27.92 8.40 53.23
CA GLY A 424 -27.44 7.94 54.54
C GLY A 424 -26.96 9.09 55.44
N ALA A 425 -26.28 10.10 54.89
CA ALA A 425 -25.87 11.28 55.65
C ALA A 425 -27.07 12.09 56.16
N LYS A 426 -28.13 12.24 55.36
CA LYS A 426 -29.37 12.91 55.80
C LYS A 426 -30.09 12.15 56.90
N ASP A 427 -30.11 10.82 56.84
CA ASP A 427 -30.73 9.98 57.86
C ASP A 427 -29.93 9.97 59.17
N GLN A 428 -28.60 10.09 59.09
CA GLN A 428 -27.71 10.03 60.25
C GLN A 428 -27.35 11.41 60.84
N GLN A 429 -27.72 12.53 60.19
CA GLN A 429 -27.26 13.87 60.57
C GLN A 429 -27.56 14.28 62.03
N ASP A 430 -28.61 13.71 62.63
CA ASP A 430 -29.00 13.96 64.02
C ASP A 430 -28.40 12.94 64.99
N ALA A 431 -28.24 11.68 64.56
CA ALA A 431 -27.75 10.58 65.39
C ALA A 431 -26.21 10.54 65.48
N ASP A 432 -25.52 10.75 64.36
CA ASP A 432 -24.06 10.78 64.25
C ASP A 432 -23.64 11.84 63.21
N PRO A 433 -23.48 13.11 63.64
CA PRO A 433 -23.10 14.19 62.73
C PRO A 433 -21.70 14.00 62.12
N ALA A 434 -20.82 13.22 62.74
CA ALA A 434 -19.48 12.96 62.22
C ALA A 434 -19.55 11.99 61.05
N ALA A 435 -20.23 10.85 61.23
CA ALA A 435 -20.47 9.89 60.14
C ALA A 435 -21.20 10.56 58.96
N ALA A 436 -22.22 11.37 59.24
CA ALA A 436 -22.94 12.12 58.22
C ALA A 436 -22.03 13.11 57.46
N ALA A 437 -21.16 13.85 58.17
CA ALA A 437 -20.23 14.78 57.53
C ALA A 437 -19.20 14.05 56.65
N HIS A 438 -18.65 12.92 57.09
CA HIS A 438 -17.70 12.15 56.28
C HIS A 438 -18.37 11.54 55.04
N ALA A 439 -19.57 10.96 55.19
CA ALA A 439 -20.33 10.43 54.06
C ALA A 439 -20.66 11.53 53.04
N LEU A 440 -21.00 12.73 53.51
CA LEU A 440 -21.27 13.88 52.65
C LEU A 440 -20.00 14.39 51.94
N ALA A 441 -18.86 14.44 52.63
CA ALA A 441 -17.59 14.82 52.04
C ALA A 441 -17.15 13.81 50.95
N GLU A 442 -17.31 12.50 51.22
CA GLU A 442 -17.06 11.46 50.22
C GLU A 442 -18.02 11.61 49.03
N ALA A 443 -19.32 11.82 49.27
CA ALA A 443 -20.28 12.05 48.20
C ALA A 443 -19.94 13.26 47.32
N MET A 444 -19.51 14.38 47.91
CA MET A 444 -19.07 15.58 47.19
C MET A 444 -17.77 15.35 46.39
N SER A 445 -16.92 14.42 46.81
CA SER A 445 -15.73 14.01 46.05
C SER A 445 -16.09 13.11 44.86
N LEU A 446 -17.10 12.26 45.01
CA LEU A 446 -17.59 11.34 43.97
C LEU A 446 -18.44 12.07 42.93
N ASP A 447 -19.21 13.07 43.34
CA ASP A 447 -19.97 13.96 42.46
C ASP A 447 -19.72 15.45 42.78
N PRO A 448 -18.66 16.04 42.20
CA PRO A 448 -18.33 17.45 42.41
C PRO A 448 -19.42 18.42 41.95
N THR A 449 -20.31 18.00 41.04
CA THR A 449 -21.38 18.89 40.51
C THR A 449 -22.43 19.21 41.57
N ARG A 450 -22.59 18.34 42.58
CA ARG A 450 -23.49 18.53 43.72
C ARG A 450 -22.90 19.35 44.85
N LYS A 451 -21.58 19.64 44.83
CA LYS A 451 -20.91 20.38 45.91
C LYS A 451 -21.64 21.67 46.32
N PRO A 452 -22.10 22.55 45.40
CA PRO A 452 -22.83 23.76 45.79
C PRO A 452 -24.17 23.47 46.50
N ALA A 453 -24.90 22.43 46.09
CA ALA A 453 -26.18 22.07 46.66
C ALA A 453 -26.04 21.40 48.04
N LEU A 454 -24.95 20.67 48.26
CA LEU A 454 -24.68 19.94 49.51
C LEU A 454 -23.91 20.78 50.54
N GLN A 455 -23.26 21.88 50.13
CA GLN A 455 -22.46 22.73 51.01
C GLN A 455 -23.22 23.26 52.24
N PRO A 456 -24.48 23.75 52.14
CA PRO A 456 -25.20 24.24 53.31
C PRO A 456 -25.44 23.15 54.38
N LEU A 457 -25.68 21.91 53.95
CA LEU A 457 -25.82 20.77 54.85
C LEU A 457 -24.47 20.43 55.50
N MET A 458 -23.39 20.44 54.73
CA MET A 458 -22.02 20.27 55.24
C MET A 458 -21.68 21.33 56.29
N ASP A 459 -21.97 22.60 56.02
CA ASP A 459 -21.70 23.71 56.95
C ASP A 459 -22.50 23.55 58.25
N THR A 460 -23.76 23.09 58.15
CA THR A 460 -24.61 22.79 59.31
C THR A 460 -24.01 21.65 60.15
N LEU A 461 -23.61 20.55 59.52
CA LEU A 461 -22.97 19.40 60.18
C LEU A 461 -21.65 19.80 60.85
N GLN A 462 -20.80 20.56 60.15
CA GLN A 462 -19.55 21.08 60.72
C GLN A 462 -19.81 22.02 61.90
N GLY A 463 -20.83 22.88 61.84
CA GLY A 463 -21.26 23.71 62.97
C GLY A 463 -21.64 22.87 64.20
N ARG A 464 -22.40 21.79 63.99
CA ARG A 464 -22.75 20.84 65.06
C ARG A 464 -21.52 20.11 65.61
N LEU A 465 -20.58 19.70 64.77
CA LEU A 465 -19.33 19.07 65.21
C LEU A 465 -18.46 19.99 66.05
N ARG A 466 -18.39 21.29 65.70
CA ARG A 466 -17.67 22.30 66.49
C ARG A 466 -18.25 22.43 67.90
N LEU A 467 -19.57 22.62 68.01
CA LEU A 467 -20.27 22.84 69.27
C LEU A 467 -20.42 21.56 70.11
N GLY A 468 -20.47 20.39 69.47
CA GLY A 468 -20.58 19.09 70.10
C GLY A 468 -19.22 18.43 70.30
N ALA A 469 -18.83 17.57 69.35
CA ALA A 469 -17.68 16.67 69.48
C ALA A 469 -16.36 17.40 69.79
N VAL A 470 -16.04 18.51 69.09
CA VAL A 470 -14.76 19.23 69.27
C VAL A 470 -14.72 19.95 70.62
N GLN A 471 -15.77 20.69 70.96
CA GLN A 471 -15.84 21.42 72.23
C GLN A 471 -15.83 20.45 73.42
N GLN A 472 -16.61 19.36 73.35
CA GLN A 472 -16.64 18.34 74.39
C GLN A 472 -15.29 17.64 74.56
N ALA A 473 -14.65 17.22 73.45
CA ALA A 473 -13.31 16.64 73.47
C ALA A 473 -12.29 17.59 74.13
N SER A 474 -12.34 18.88 73.77
CA SER A 474 -11.44 19.90 74.31
C SER A 474 -11.64 20.11 75.82
N GLN A 475 -12.89 20.22 76.27
CA GLN A 475 -13.23 20.39 77.69
C GLN A 475 -12.85 19.17 78.53
N LEU A 476 -13.15 17.96 78.04
CA LEU A 476 -12.76 16.71 78.71
C LEU A 476 -11.24 16.58 78.79
N ALA A 477 -10.52 16.90 77.73
CA ALA A 477 -9.07 16.87 77.72
C ALA A 477 -8.46 17.85 78.72
N GLN A 478 -8.92 19.10 78.74
CA GLN A 478 -8.44 20.11 79.70
C GLN A 478 -8.76 19.72 81.15
N SER A 479 -9.97 19.22 81.41
CA SER A 479 -10.36 18.75 82.75
C SER A 479 -9.50 17.57 83.21
N ALA A 480 -9.30 16.57 82.35
CA ALA A 480 -8.48 15.40 82.65
C ALA A 480 -7.00 15.78 82.88
N MET A 481 -6.43 16.69 82.08
CA MET A 481 -5.09 17.23 82.32
C MET A 481 -4.99 17.96 83.67
N GLY A 482 -6.00 18.75 84.04
CA GLY A 482 -6.05 19.42 85.35
C GLY A 482 -6.08 18.45 86.54
N GLN A 483 -6.52 17.21 86.32
CA GLN A 483 -6.55 16.13 87.32
C GLN A 483 -5.32 15.19 87.24
N GLY A 484 -4.38 15.43 86.32
CA GLY A 484 -3.23 14.55 86.11
C GLY A 484 -3.52 13.29 85.29
N HIS A 485 -4.72 13.15 84.72
CA HIS A 485 -5.13 12.00 83.90
C HIS A 485 -4.77 12.18 82.41
N ALA A 486 -3.47 12.16 82.10
CA ALA A 486 -2.97 12.43 80.76
C ALA A 486 -3.50 11.46 79.68
N TYR A 487 -3.66 10.16 79.98
CA TYR A 487 -4.19 9.18 79.02
C TYR A 487 -5.66 9.41 78.68
N THR A 488 -6.49 9.76 79.68
CA THR A 488 -7.89 10.14 79.46
C THR A 488 -7.99 11.40 78.59
N ALA A 489 -7.08 12.36 78.79
CA ALA A 489 -7.00 13.55 77.94
C ALA A 489 -6.65 13.20 76.49
N LEU A 490 -5.65 12.35 76.26
CA LEU A 490 -5.25 11.91 74.91
C LEU A 490 -6.36 11.13 74.20
N ARG A 491 -7.12 10.30 74.93
CA ARG A 491 -8.30 9.63 74.38
C ARG A 491 -9.35 10.64 73.92
N ALA A 492 -9.70 11.61 74.77
CA ALA A 492 -10.70 12.62 74.44
C ALA A 492 -10.29 13.43 73.20
N VAL A 493 -9.03 13.86 73.13
CA VAL A 493 -8.48 14.54 71.95
C VAL A 493 -8.53 13.65 70.71
N GLY A 494 -8.12 12.38 70.82
CA GLY A 494 -8.16 11.43 69.71
C GLY A 494 -9.57 11.22 69.16
N GLN A 495 -10.58 11.15 70.02
CA GLN A 495 -12.01 11.10 69.61
C GLN A 495 -12.43 12.36 68.86
N GLY A 496 -12.03 13.54 69.34
CA GLY A 496 -12.31 14.81 68.65
C GLY A 496 -11.65 14.89 67.28
N ILE A 497 -10.38 14.44 67.17
CA ILE A 497 -9.65 14.39 65.90
C ILE A 497 -10.33 13.42 64.92
N ALA A 498 -10.72 12.23 65.39
CA ALA A 498 -11.41 11.22 64.60
C ALA A 498 -12.67 11.76 63.94
N ALA A 499 -13.47 12.53 64.70
CA ALA A 499 -14.74 13.07 64.26
C ALA A 499 -14.65 14.15 63.18
N ILE A 500 -13.48 14.76 62.96
CA ILE A 500 -13.33 15.92 62.06
C ILE A 500 -12.26 15.75 60.98
N ARG A 501 -11.47 14.67 61.03
CA ARG A 501 -10.31 14.47 60.15
C ARG A 501 -10.72 14.30 58.69
N GLY A 502 -10.18 15.13 57.81
CA GLY A 502 -10.48 15.07 56.37
C GLY A 502 -11.68 15.92 55.96
N LEU A 503 -12.23 16.72 56.88
CA LEU A 503 -13.21 17.76 56.56
C LEU A 503 -12.49 19.09 56.29
N ASP A 504 -12.57 19.58 55.05
CA ASP A 504 -11.83 20.78 54.59
C ASP A 504 -12.07 22.04 55.45
N GLY A 505 -13.24 22.16 56.09
CA GLY A 505 -13.62 23.31 56.92
C GLY A 505 -13.14 23.27 58.38
N MET A 506 -12.41 22.22 58.80
CA MET A 506 -12.12 21.95 60.22
C MET A 506 -10.62 22.00 60.57
N ALA A 507 -9.81 22.64 59.73
CA ALA A 507 -8.35 22.67 59.89
C ALA A 507 -7.89 23.39 61.18
N ALA A 508 -8.59 24.46 61.57
CA ALA A 508 -8.26 25.24 62.77
C ALA A 508 -8.52 24.43 64.05
N GLU A 509 -9.66 23.75 64.11
CA GLU A 509 -10.07 22.87 65.21
C GLU A 509 -9.12 21.67 65.33
N LEU A 510 -8.73 21.06 64.21
CA LEU A 510 -7.76 19.98 64.19
C LEU A 510 -6.39 20.42 64.76
N SER A 511 -5.94 21.63 64.41
CA SER A 511 -4.72 22.22 64.95
C SER A 511 -4.82 22.46 66.47
N ALA A 512 -5.95 22.98 66.94
CA ALA A 512 -6.21 23.20 68.37
C ALA A 512 -6.21 21.89 69.16
N LEU A 513 -6.88 20.85 68.66
CA LEU A 513 -6.88 19.52 69.27
C LEU A 513 -5.48 18.90 69.31
N ARG A 514 -4.69 19.03 68.23
CA ARG A 514 -3.29 18.55 68.22
C ARG A 514 -2.44 19.24 69.27
N LYS A 515 -2.60 20.55 69.46
CA LYS A 515 -1.91 21.29 70.52
C LYS A 515 -2.27 20.77 71.91
N LEU A 516 -3.54 20.44 72.15
CA LEU A 516 -3.98 19.79 73.40
C LEU A 516 -3.38 18.39 73.55
N ALA A 517 -3.26 17.61 72.46
CA ALA A 517 -2.57 16.33 72.49
C ALA A 517 -1.12 16.49 72.93
N ASP A 518 -0.39 17.45 72.37
CA ASP A 518 1.02 17.68 72.70
C ASP A 518 1.20 18.11 74.17
N GLN A 519 0.28 18.93 74.68
CA GLN A 519 0.25 19.29 76.11
C GLN A 519 0.03 18.05 77.00
N ALA A 520 -0.92 17.18 76.65
CA ALA A 520 -1.17 15.95 77.39
C ALA A 520 0.01 14.96 77.30
N ARG A 521 0.67 14.85 76.13
CA ARG A 521 1.88 14.02 75.95
C ARG A 521 3.03 14.49 76.84
N ALA A 522 3.21 15.81 76.98
CA ALA A 522 4.27 16.38 77.80
C ALA A 522 4.13 16.06 79.31
N MET A 523 2.94 15.62 79.76
CA MET A 523 2.70 15.16 81.13
C MET A 523 3.14 13.70 81.37
N ILE A 524 3.46 12.96 80.32
CA ILE A 524 3.82 11.54 80.39
C ILE A 524 5.33 11.42 80.18
N THR A 525 6.03 10.86 81.17
CA THR A 525 7.45 10.49 81.02
C THR A 525 7.53 9.14 80.32
N PRO A 526 7.95 9.06 79.04
CA PRO A 526 7.97 7.79 78.33
C PRO A 526 9.12 6.90 78.79
N ILE A 527 8.96 5.59 78.61
CA ILE A 527 10.08 4.64 78.72
C ILE A 527 11.09 4.94 77.61
N THR A 528 12.38 4.97 77.94
CA THR A 528 13.48 5.21 77.00
C THR A 528 14.49 4.07 77.01
N GLY A 529 15.33 3.99 75.97
CA GLY A 529 16.38 2.97 75.86
C GLY A 529 15.88 1.56 75.48
N PRO A 530 16.74 0.54 75.55
CA PRO A 530 16.37 -0.84 75.23
C PRO A 530 15.37 -1.44 76.23
N VAL A 531 14.37 -2.16 75.72
CA VAL A 531 13.32 -2.79 76.56
C VAL A 531 13.02 -4.22 76.15
N ARG A 532 12.54 -5.02 77.11
CA ARG A 532 12.01 -6.36 76.90
C ARG A 532 10.50 -6.27 77.06
N GLY A 533 9.78 -6.93 76.16
CA GLY A 533 8.35 -7.05 76.32
C GLY A 533 7.96 -8.01 77.45
N THR A 534 6.79 -7.81 78.02
CA THR A 534 6.13 -8.68 79.00
C THR A 534 4.71 -9.01 78.56
N GLY A 535 4.12 -10.07 79.11
CA GLY A 535 2.77 -10.52 78.72
C GLY A 535 2.73 -10.89 77.24
N LEU A 536 1.81 -10.30 76.46
CA LEU A 536 1.75 -10.55 75.01
C LEU A 536 3.04 -10.23 74.25
N LEU A 537 3.88 -9.33 74.80
CA LEU A 537 5.16 -8.96 74.19
C LEU A 537 6.34 -9.78 74.74
N GLU A 538 6.12 -10.83 75.55
CA GLU A 538 7.22 -11.56 76.23
C GLU A 538 8.32 -12.09 75.29
N ARG A 539 7.96 -12.34 74.03
CA ARG A 539 8.87 -12.80 72.97
C ARG A 539 9.61 -11.67 72.27
N LEU A 540 9.24 -10.42 72.51
CA LEU A 540 9.79 -9.24 71.85
C LEU A 540 10.92 -8.62 72.66
N ARG A 541 11.99 -8.25 71.97
CA ARG A 541 13.17 -7.55 72.49
C ARG A 541 13.42 -6.34 71.61
N ILE A 542 13.55 -5.13 72.18
CA ILE A 542 13.53 -3.90 71.39
C ILE A 542 14.81 -3.09 71.63
N ALA A 543 15.46 -2.72 70.53
CA ALA A 543 16.66 -1.88 70.50
C ALA A 543 16.38 -0.62 69.68
N VAL A 544 16.73 0.54 70.23
CA VAL A 544 16.38 1.86 69.67
C VAL A 544 17.59 2.67 69.20
N ASP A 545 18.80 2.16 69.44
CA ASP A 545 20.03 2.82 69.03
C ASP A 545 20.22 2.79 67.51
N ASP A 546 20.92 3.80 66.99
CA ASP A 546 21.29 3.90 65.57
C ASP A 546 22.26 2.78 65.13
N GLN A 547 22.95 2.17 66.09
CA GLN A 547 23.83 1.03 65.88
C GLN A 547 23.43 -0.12 66.80
N VAL A 548 22.86 -1.17 66.23
CA VAL A 548 22.46 -2.37 66.98
C VAL A 548 23.50 -3.47 66.74
N GLY A 549 24.24 -3.84 67.78
CA GLY A 549 25.20 -4.94 67.71
C GLY A 549 24.50 -6.29 67.57
N ILE A 550 25.04 -7.17 66.74
CA ILE A 550 24.55 -8.55 66.55
C ILE A 550 25.72 -9.48 66.83
N GLY A 551 25.53 -10.51 67.66
CA GLY A 551 26.57 -11.50 67.90
C GLY A 551 26.33 -12.40 69.10
N ARG A 552 27.40 -13.07 69.52
CA ARG A 552 27.39 -13.92 70.70
C ARG A 552 27.32 -13.06 71.95
N GLY A 553 26.26 -13.23 72.72
CA GLY A 553 26.00 -12.49 73.93
C GLY A 553 25.10 -13.24 74.87
N SER A 554 25.00 -12.75 76.09
CA SER A 554 23.92 -13.17 76.98
C SER A 554 22.67 -12.37 76.65
N VAL A 555 21.50 -12.89 77.02
CA VAL A 555 20.22 -12.16 76.93
C VAL A 555 20.24 -10.87 77.77
N ALA A 556 21.23 -10.67 78.65
CA ALA A 556 21.40 -9.47 79.43
C ALA A 556 22.18 -8.34 78.70
N ASP A 557 22.73 -8.57 77.51
CA ASP A 557 23.46 -7.55 76.75
C ASP A 557 22.47 -6.54 76.13
N THR A 558 22.16 -5.50 76.90
CA THR A 558 21.10 -4.52 76.60
C THR A 558 21.33 -3.82 75.26
N GLY A 559 20.25 -3.69 74.46
CA GLY A 559 20.28 -2.97 73.19
C GLY A 559 20.91 -3.71 72.01
N ALA A 560 21.24 -5.00 72.15
CA ALA A 560 21.84 -5.81 71.10
C ALA A 560 21.01 -7.06 70.75
N VAL A 561 21.29 -7.64 69.58
CA VAL A 561 20.82 -8.97 69.17
C VAL A 561 21.84 -10.00 69.63
N GLY A 562 21.67 -10.47 70.86
CA GLY A 562 22.49 -11.51 71.47
C GLY A 562 21.95 -12.91 71.20
N VAL A 563 22.81 -13.80 70.70
CA VAL A 563 22.54 -15.25 70.58
C VAL A 563 23.60 -16.07 71.33
N GLY A 564 23.24 -17.22 71.87
CA GLY A 564 24.16 -18.11 72.59
C GLY A 564 25.01 -19.02 71.70
N TYR A 565 25.06 -18.80 70.39
CA TYR A 565 25.83 -19.62 69.47
C TYR A 565 27.33 -19.40 69.62
N LYS A 566 28.06 -20.39 70.16
CA LYS A 566 29.49 -20.29 70.54
C LYS A 566 30.42 -19.95 69.38
N ARG A 567 30.06 -20.30 68.14
CA ARG A 567 30.85 -20.01 66.95
C ARG A 567 30.69 -18.58 66.42
N ALA A 568 29.66 -17.85 66.84
CA ALA A 568 29.58 -16.42 66.57
C ALA A 568 30.59 -15.65 67.43
N SER A 569 31.23 -14.64 66.85
CA SER A 569 32.02 -13.66 67.59
C SER A 569 31.12 -12.87 68.54
N ARG A 570 31.71 -12.27 69.59
CA ARG A 570 30.93 -11.52 70.59
C ARG A 570 30.21 -10.32 69.96
N ILE A 571 29.14 -9.84 70.61
CA ILE A 571 28.49 -8.57 70.26
C ILE A 571 29.56 -7.46 70.12
N GLY A 572 29.40 -6.62 69.09
CA GLY A 572 30.37 -5.58 68.72
C GLY A 572 31.52 -6.06 67.83
N LYS A 573 31.76 -7.38 67.72
CA LYS A 573 32.77 -7.97 66.82
C LYS A 573 32.19 -8.84 65.72
N GLN A 574 30.95 -9.31 65.84
CA GLN A 574 30.32 -10.14 64.80
C GLN A 574 29.72 -9.30 63.68
N ALA A 575 28.54 -8.71 63.89
CA ALA A 575 27.89 -7.85 62.92
C ALA A 575 27.24 -6.64 63.60
N ARG A 576 26.91 -5.62 62.81
CA ARG A 576 26.18 -4.43 63.28
C ARG A 576 25.11 -4.05 62.27
N LEU A 577 23.94 -3.69 62.78
CA LEU A 577 22.90 -3.03 62.01
C LEU A 577 23.07 -1.52 62.20
N LEU A 578 23.20 -0.79 61.09
CA LEU A 578 23.39 0.65 61.05
C LEU A 578 22.15 1.32 60.48
N ARG A 579 21.71 2.42 61.10
CA ARG A 579 20.65 3.29 60.60
C ARG A 579 21.24 4.56 60.00
N ASP A 580 20.73 4.96 58.84
CA ASP A 580 21.05 6.25 58.23
C ASP A 580 19.79 6.87 57.59
N ARG A 581 19.95 8.05 56.97
CA ARG A 581 18.84 8.76 56.31
C ARG A 581 18.21 8.00 55.13
N GLN A 582 18.89 6.98 54.60
CA GLN A 582 18.42 6.22 53.46
C GLN A 582 17.69 4.94 53.89
N GLY A 583 17.58 4.63 55.20
CA GLY A 583 17.14 3.30 55.72
C GLY A 583 18.21 2.51 56.51
N LEU A 584 18.16 1.18 56.40
CA LEU A 584 19.03 0.25 57.14
C LEU A 584 20.20 -0.34 56.33
N GLN A 585 21.31 -0.60 57.01
CA GLN A 585 22.46 -1.33 56.49
C GLN A 585 22.95 -2.39 57.51
N VAL A 586 23.61 -3.44 57.04
CA VAL A 586 24.29 -4.43 57.88
C VAL A 586 25.77 -4.52 57.50
N GLU A 587 26.66 -4.58 58.48
CA GLU A 587 28.09 -4.77 58.24
C GLU A 587 28.68 -5.88 59.11
N ASP A 588 29.77 -6.49 58.63
CA ASP A 588 30.62 -7.35 59.45
C ASP A 588 31.54 -6.49 60.30
N ALA A 589 31.53 -6.70 61.62
CA ALA A 589 32.26 -5.89 62.59
C ALA A 589 33.68 -6.43 62.87
N GLY A 590 34.30 -7.12 61.90
CA GLY A 590 35.59 -7.77 62.06
C GLY A 590 35.49 -9.15 62.71
N SER A 591 34.52 -9.95 62.28
CA SER A 591 34.26 -11.25 62.89
C SER A 591 35.33 -12.28 62.55
N THR A 592 35.58 -13.23 63.47
CA THR A 592 36.58 -14.29 63.28
C THR A 592 36.16 -15.24 62.16
N ASN A 593 34.89 -15.60 62.13
CA ASN A 593 34.33 -16.63 61.24
C ASN A 593 33.58 -16.04 60.03
N GLY A 594 33.57 -14.72 59.88
CA GLY A 594 32.78 -14.02 58.88
C GLY A 594 31.31 -13.85 59.27
N THR A 595 30.68 -12.85 58.64
CA THR A 595 29.23 -12.68 58.57
C THR A 595 28.84 -12.82 57.12
N GLN A 596 27.89 -13.71 56.83
CA GLN A 596 27.32 -13.80 55.49
C GLN A 596 25.99 -13.07 55.44
N PHE A 597 25.73 -12.43 54.31
CA PHE A 597 24.50 -11.72 53.96
C PHE A 597 23.98 -12.28 52.64
N ASP A 598 22.79 -12.90 52.66
CA ASP A 598 22.20 -13.62 51.53
C ASP A 598 23.18 -14.60 50.85
N GLY A 599 23.92 -15.37 51.67
CA GLY A 599 24.91 -16.34 51.24
C GLY A 599 26.27 -15.75 50.79
N GLN A 600 26.42 -14.42 50.77
CA GLN A 600 27.67 -13.76 50.40
C GLN A 600 28.43 -13.30 51.65
N LEU A 601 29.74 -13.58 51.72
CA LEU A 601 30.59 -13.12 52.80
C LEU A 601 30.77 -11.60 52.73
N LEU A 602 30.35 -10.89 53.77
CA LEU A 602 30.57 -9.44 53.89
C LEU A 602 32.05 -9.13 54.13
N ALA A 603 32.54 -8.08 53.46
CA ALA A 603 33.86 -7.54 53.79
C ALA A 603 33.78 -6.78 55.12
N PRO A 604 34.78 -6.93 56.03
CA PRO A 604 34.77 -6.23 57.32
C PRO A 604 34.63 -4.71 57.16
N ASN A 605 33.75 -4.10 57.96
CA ASN A 605 33.41 -2.68 57.98
C ASN A 605 32.96 -2.12 56.61
N LYS A 606 32.45 -3.00 55.73
CA LYS A 606 31.83 -2.60 54.46
C LYS A 606 30.34 -2.93 54.56
N PRO A 607 29.47 -1.92 54.74
CA PRO A 607 28.07 -2.17 54.93
C PRO A 607 27.38 -2.61 53.63
N ALA A 608 26.37 -3.46 53.80
CA ALA A 608 25.43 -3.90 52.78
C ALA A 608 24.04 -3.33 53.09
N ARG A 609 23.37 -2.84 52.05
CA ARG A 609 22.06 -2.20 52.16
C ARG A 609 20.96 -3.25 52.35
N LEU A 610 20.00 -2.97 53.23
CA LEU A 610 18.81 -3.80 53.42
C LEU A 610 17.63 -3.23 52.63
N HIS A 611 16.95 -4.11 51.88
CA HIS A 611 15.75 -3.85 51.10
C HIS A 611 14.77 -5.04 51.23
N GLY A 612 13.81 -4.95 52.15
CA GLY A 612 12.81 -6.00 52.35
C GLY A 612 13.31 -7.09 53.31
N ALA A 613 13.37 -8.35 52.86
CA ALA A 613 13.73 -9.50 53.66
C ALA A 613 15.09 -10.08 53.24
N HIS A 614 15.96 -10.33 54.21
CA HIS A 614 17.32 -10.81 54.02
C HIS A 614 17.69 -11.84 55.09
N GLU A 615 18.71 -12.65 54.79
CA GLU A 615 19.29 -13.61 55.72
C GLU A 615 20.70 -13.18 56.11
N ILE A 616 21.04 -13.20 57.41
CA ILE A 616 22.42 -13.19 57.86
C ILE A 616 22.79 -14.50 58.53
N ALA A 617 23.94 -15.07 58.16
CA ALA A 617 24.47 -16.27 58.79
C ALA A 617 25.72 -15.94 59.63
N LEU A 618 25.70 -16.36 60.89
CA LEU A 618 26.73 -16.07 61.89
C LEU A 618 27.56 -17.32 62.21
N GLY A 619 28.87 -17.15 62.44
CA GLY A 619 29.73 -18.24 62.90
C GLY A 619 29.99 -19.33 61.86
N GLY A 620 30.09 -18.95 60.58
CA GLY A 620 30.44 -19.81 59.45
C GLY A 620 31.93 -20.18 59.40
N ASN A 621 32.47 -20.30 58.19
CA ASN A 621 33.91 -20.42 57.95
C ASN A 621 34.32 -19.45 56.83
N ARG A 622 35.23 -18.54 57.15
CA ARG A 622 35.67 -17.45 56.26
C ARG A 622 36.48 -17.93 55.06
N GLU A 623 37.29 -18.97 55.22
CA GLU A 623 38.18 -19.50 54.18
C GLU A 623 37.40 -20.29 53.12
N THR A 624 36.45 -21.10 53.57
CA THR A 624 35.63 -21.95 52.70
C THR A 624 34.38 -21.23 52.17
N GLY A 625 34.01 -20.10 52.77
CA GLY A 625 32.75 -19.42 52.48
C GLY A 625 31.52 -20.19 52.97
N ALA A 626 31.67 -21.18 53.84
CA ALA A 626 30.53 -21.95 54.35
C ALA A 626 29.70 -21.14 55.36
N SER A 627 28.39 -21.10 55.17
CA SER A 627 27.45 -20.40 56.07
C SER A 627 27.41 -21.04 57.46
N GLY A 628 27.21 -20.23 58.49
CA GLY A 628 27.01 -20.71 59.85
C GLY A 628 25.61 -21.30 60.08
N ALA A 629 25.48 -22.10 61.14
CA ALA A 629 24.21 -22.70 61.54
C ALA A 629 23.22 -21.68 62.13
N CYS A 630 23.73 -20.63 62.78
CA CYS A 630 22.90 -19.54 63.30
C CYS A 630 22.57 -18.59 62.17
N ARG A 631 21.34 -18.67 61.68
CA ARG A 631 20.81 -17.78 60.63
C ARG A 631 19.73 -16.90 61.21
N LEU A 632 19.79 -15.61 60.91
CA LEU A 632 18.82 -14.61 61.32
C LEU A 632 18.13 -14.06 60.08
N ASN A 633 16.81 -14.10 60.08
CA ASN A 633 15.97 -13.45 59.10
C ASN A 633 15.76 -12.00 59.52
N LEU A 634 16.21 -11.07 58.70
CA LEU A 634 16.02 -9.63 58.84
C LEU A 634 14.90 -9.21 57.89
N ARG A 635 13.86 -8.57 58.42
CA ARG A 635 12.75 -8.07 57.61
C ARG A 635 12.48 -6.61 57.94
N ILE A 636 12.43 -5.77 56.92
CA ILE A 636 11.96 -4.39 57.01
C ILE A 636 10.42 -4.40 56.91
N PRO A 637 9.68 -3.97 57.95
CA PRO A 637 8.22 -3.88 57.87
C PRO A 637 7.78 -2.85 56.81
N PRO A 638 6.64 -3.07 56.13
CA PRO A 638 6.11 -2.11 55.17
C PRO A 638 5.93 -0.72 55.80
N GLY A 639 6.53 0.31 55.18
CA GLY A 639 6.46 1.69 55.64
C GLY A 639 7.43 2.07 56.79
N ALA A 640 8.21 1.12 57.32
CA ALA A 640 9.14 1.34 58.43
C ALA A 640 10.60 1.12 57.99
N THR A 641 11.08 1.93 57.04
CA THR A 641 12.37 1.76 56.36
C THR A 641 13.62 1.76 57.25
N ASN A 642 13.52 2.35 58.44
CA ASN A 642 14.58 2.43 59.45
C ASN A 642 14.42 1.41 60.58
N SER A 643 13.39 0.54 60.51
CA SER A 643 13.11 -0.50 61.49
C SER A 643 13.33 -1.89 60.90
N ALA A 644 13.83 -2.82 61.71
CA ALA A 644 14.00 -4.23 61.30
C ALA A 644 13.49 -5.19 62.35
N VAL A 645 12.78 -6.21 61.88
CA VAL A 645 12.40 -7.39 62.65
C VAL A 645 13.44 -8.45 62.40
N ILE A 646 14.01 -8.98 63.47
CA ILE A 646 15.11 -9.94 63.42
C ILE A 646 14.65 -11.18 64.18
N ALA A 647 14.73 -12.35 63.55
CA ALA A 647 14.34 -13.62 64.18
C ALA A 647 15.24 -14.75 63.67
N CYS A 648 15.53 -15.74 64.51
CA CYS A 648 16.30 -16.90 64.09
C CYS A 648 15.50 -17.78 63.11
N ASP A 649 16.15 -18.27 62.05
CA ASP A 649 15.58 -19.27 61.15
C ASP A 649 15.82 -20.69 61.69
N PRO A 650 14.77 -21.47 61.99
CA PRO A 650 14.94 -22.85 62.44
C PRO A 650 15.26 -23.83 61.30
N ALA A 651 15.08 -23.47 60.02
CA ALA A 651 15.21 -24.41 58.90
C ALA A 651 16.61 -25.06 58.77
N PRO A 652 17.74 -24.31 58.87
CA PRO A 652 19.09 -24.87 58.76
C PRO A 652 19.43 -25.86 59.88
N LEU A 653 18.72 -25.79 61.01
CA LEU A 653 19.01 -26.58 62.21
C LEU A 653 18.48 -28.01 62.10
N ARG A 654 17.53 -28.27 61.18
CA ARG A 654 16.91 -29.59 61.00
C ARG A 654 17.87 -30.66 60.49
N MET A 655 18.99 -30.25 59.88
CA MET A 655 19.98 -31.14 59.27
C MET A 655 21.19 -31.40 60.19
N LEU A 656 21.23 -30.79 61.38
CA LEU A 656 22.36 -30.87 62.31
C LEU A 656 22.06 -31.86 63.44
N ASP A 657 23.11 -32.52 63.93
CA ASP A 657 23.01 -33.39 65.10
C ASP A 657 22.62 -32.57 66.36
N ALA A 658 21.57 -33.02 67.05
CA ALA A 658 21.00 -32.29 68.17
C ALA A 658 21.97 -32.17 69.36
N ALA A 659 22.81 -33.18 69.61
CA ALA A 659 23.77 -33.15 70.71
C ALA A 659 24.92 -32.16 70.43
N GLN A 660 25.45 -32.17 69.20
CA GLN A 660 26.45 -31.20 68.77
C GLN A 660 25.89 -29.77 68.78
N LEU A 661 24.65 -29.59 68.32
CA LEU A 661 24.01 -28.28 68.30
C LEU A 661 23.76 -27.74 69.71
N ALA A 662 23.30 -28.57 70.66
CA ALA A 662 23.13 -28.18 72.05
C ALA A 662 24.47 -27.78 72.71
N ALA A 663 25.56 -28.50 72.40
CA ALA A 663 26.89 -28.16 72.90
C ALA A 663 27.42 -26.82 72.33
N ALA A 664 27.14 -26.56 71.05
CA ALA A 664 27.57 -25.35 70.35
C ALA A 664 26.64 -24.14 70.58
N TRP A 665 25.37 -24.36 70.91
CA TRP A 665 24.34 -23.33 71.06
C TRP A 665 23.44 -23.60 72.29
N PRO A 666 23.92 -23.38 73.52
CA PRO A 666 23.17 -23.74 74.72
C PRO A 666 21.81 -23.03 74.88
N SER A 667 21.66 -21.80 74.39
CA SER A 667 20.41 -21.02 74.46
C SER A 667 19.50 -21.17 73.23
N GLN A 668 19.76 -22.15 72.35
CA GLN A 668 19.06 -22.28 71.06
C GLN A 668 17.53 -22.19 71.19
N LYS A 669 16.93 -22.90 72.15
CA LYS A 669 15.47 -22.92 72.33
C LYS A 669 14.92 -21.53 72.68
N GLU A 670 15.64 -20.78 73.51
CA GLU A 670 15.27 -19.41 73.89
C GLU A 670 15.44 -18.47 72.69
N ASP A 671 16.60 -18.48 72.04
CA ASP A 671 16.92 -17.62 70.90
C ASP A 671 15.96 -17.82 69.70
N LEU A 672 15.49 -19.06 69.47
CA LEU A 672 14.48 -19.38 68.45
C LEU A 672 13.08 -18.85 68.79
N SER A 673 12.79 -18.62 70.08
CA SER A 673 11.49 -18.12 70.54
C SER A 673 11.42 -16.59 70.54
N VAL A 674 12.57 -15.92 70.58
CA VAL A 674 12.70 -14.46 70.66
C VAL A 674 12.64 -13.82 69.27
N VAL A 675 12.00 -12.65 69.23
CA VAL A 675 12.03 -11.73 68.09
C VAL A 675 12.68 -10.43 68.58
N TRP A 676 13.71 -9.98 67.89
CA TRP A 676 14.31 -8.68 68.14
C TRP A 676 13.73 -7.65 67.17
N LEU A 677 13.50 -6.45 67.67
CA LEU A 677 12.99 -5.31 66.94
C LEU A 677 13.99 -4.17 67.08
N ALA A 678 14.72 -3.91 66.00
CA ALA A 678 15.46 -2.67 65.85
C ALA A 678 14.44 -1.59 65.46
N LEU A 679 13.97 -0.79 66.43
CA LEU A 679 12.89 0.16 66.27
C LEU A 679 13.41 1.60 66.06
N ALA A 680 13.01 2.23 64.96
CA ALA A 680 13.19 3.66 64.70
C ALA A 680 11.90 4.27 64.14
N ASP A 681 11.41 3.71 63.04
CA ASP A 681 10.09 4.05 62.48
C ASP A 681 8.99 3.23 63.18
N PRO A 682 7.74 3.73 63.26
CA PRO A 682 6.63 2.97 63.83
C PRO A 682 6.42 1.62 63.11
N VAL A 683 6.34 0.54 63.89
CA VAL A 683 6.14 -0.81 63.38
C VAL A 683 4.75 -1.32 63.75
N PRO A 684 3.93 -1.75 62.77
CA PRO A 684 2.62 -2.34 63.04
C PRO A 684 2.78 -3.68 63.76
N LEU A 685 1.97 -3.91 64.79
CA LEU A 685 1.90 -5.14 65.55
C LEU A 685 0.57 -5.85 65.28
N ALA A 686 0.62 -7.16 65.02
CA ALA A 686 -0.54 -8.02 64.88
C ALA A 686 -0.75 -8.84 66.16
N LEU A 687 -2.02 -9.06 66.52
CA LEU A 687 -2.40 -9.82 67.70
C LEU A 687 -2.67 -11.28 67.32
N GLY A 688 -1.83 -12.20 67.82
CA GLY A 688 -2.07 -13.64 67.77
C GLY A 688 -1.97 -14.27 69.18
N GLU A 689 -1.24 -15.37 69.30
CA GLU A 689 -0.85 -15.92 70.62
C GLU A 689 0.02 -14.91 71.39
N ALA A 690 0.87 -14.19 70.68
CA ALA A 690 1.66 -13.06 71.15
C ALA A 690 1.36 -11.82 70.29
N LEU A 691 1.72 -10.65 70.79
CA LEU A 691 1.69 -9.40 70.05
C LEU A 691 3.07 -9.23 69.39
N LEU A 692 3.13 -9.34 68.07
CA LEU A 692 4.39 -9.36 67.31
C LEU A 692 4.31 -8.42 66.10
N PRO A 693 5.44 -7.98 65.54
CA PRO A 693 5.46 -7.22 64.29
C PRO A 693 4.69 -7.92 63.17
N ALA A 694 3.69 -7.24 62.62
CA ALA A 694 2.78 -7.79 61.62
C ALA A 694 3.54 -8.27 60.38
N ARG A 695 3.13 -9.42 59.83
CA ARG A 695 3.58 -9.94 58.55
C ARG A 695 2.73 -9.40 57.40
N GLU A 696 3.18 -9.62 56.17
CA GLU A 696 2.33 -9.37 54.99
C GLU A 696 1.03 -10.17 55.13
N CYS A 697 -0.11 -9.51 54.93
CA CYS A 697 -1.47 -10.04 55.11
C CYS A 697 -2.01 -10.17 56.55
N GLU A 698 -1.22 -9.91 57.60
CA GLU A 698 -1.76 -9.88 58.96
C GLU A 698 -2.42 -8.53 59.27
N GLN A 699 -3.59 -8.57 59.93
CA GLN A 699 -4.25 -7.36 60.38
C GLN A 699 -3.55 -6.80 61.62
N ALA A 700 -2.90 -5.65 61.46
CA ALA A 700 -2.29 -4.96 62.57
C ALA A 700 -3.35 -4.32 63.48
N VAL A 701 -3.14 -4.37 64.79
CA VAL A 701 -4.03 -3.80 65.80
C VAL A 701 -3.52 -2.45 66.32
N ILE A 702 -2.20 -2.27 66.38
CA ILE A 702 -1.55 -1.06 66.89
C ILE A 702 -0.16 -0.92 66.25
N ALA A 703 0.36 0.30 66.13
CA ALA A 703 1.75 0.54 65.82
C ALA A 703 2.55 0.88 67.09
N LEU A 704 3.72 0.27 67.25
CA LEU A 704 4.69 0.61 68.28
C LEU A 704 5.80 1.44 67.65
N GLY A 705 6.07 2.62 68.20
CA GLY A 705 7.11 3.52 67.69
C GLY A 705 8.02 4.06 68.79
N TYR A 706 9.08 4.75 68.37
CA TYR A 706 10.03 5.39 69.27
C TYR A 706 10.37 6.81 68.79
N ASP A 707 10.28 7.79 69.67
CA ASP A 707 10.68 9.18 69.43
C ASP A 707 10.94 9.84 70.77
N ASN A 708 12.22 9.83 71.19
CA ASN A 708 12.62 10.21 72.53
C ASN A 708 11.86 9.43 73.64
N GLY A 709 11.40 8.23 73.30
CA GLY A 709 10.60 7.36 74.17
C GLY A 709 9.59 6.52 73.39
N TYR A 710 9.17 5.40 73.98
CA TYR A 710 8.19 4.50 73.36
C TYR A 710 6.79 5.11 73.32
N PHE A 711 6.07 4.89 72.22
CA PHE A 711 4.67 5.24 72.08
C PHE A 711 3.88 4.16 71.35
N LEU A 712 2.58 4.09 71.63
CA LEU A 712 1.62 3.37 70.81
C LEU A 712 0.84 4.35 69.94
N ALA A 713 0.54 3.96 68.71
CA ALA A 713 -0.33 4.72 67.82
C ALA A 713 -1.33 3.77 67.15
N PRO A 714 -2.60 4.17 66.98
CA PRO A 714 -3.54 3.38 66.20
C PRO A 714 -3.06 3.28 64.73
N ILE A 715 -3.38 2.17 64.05
CA ILE A 715 -3.04 1.99 62.63
C ILE A 715 -3.70 3.07 61.77
N GLU A 716 -4.94 3.40 62.10
CA GLU A 716 -5.66 4.55 61.57
C GLU A 716 -5.99 5.50 62.73
N GLU A 717 -5.48 6.73 62.67
CA GLU A 717 -5.75 7.73 63.71
C GLU A 717 -7.26 7.87 63.95
N GLY A 718 -7.71 7.86 65.21
CA GLY A 718 -9.13 7.94 65.55
C GLY A 718 -9.92 6.62 65.51
N SER A 719 -9.38 5.53 64.96
CA SER A 719 -10.04 4.21 65.01
C SER A 719 -9.69 3.49 66.32
N PRO A 720 -10.65 2.80 66.99
CA PRO A 720 -10.38 2.07 68.21
C PRO A 720 -9.47 0.86 67.93
N SER A 721 -8.24 0.89 68.43
CA SER A 721 -7.18 -0.11 68.19
C SER A 721 -7.38 -1.45 68.92
N GLY A 722 -8.42 -1.61 69.75
CA GLY A 722 -8.55 -2.72 70.70
C GLY A 722 -7.48 -2.73 71.81
N VAL A 723 -6.54 -1.78 71.76
CA VAL A 723 -5.44 -1.60 72.70
C VAL A 723 -5.76 -0.46 73.66
N ARG A 724 -5.48 -0.69 74.95
CA ARG A 724 -5.74 0.25 76.04
C ARG A 724 -4.48 0.51 76.87
N ILE A 725 -4.37 1.74 77.36
CA ILE A 725 -3.34 2.19 78.32
C ILE A 725 -4.09 2.76 79.53
N ASP A 726 -3.85 2.19 80.72
CA ASP A 726 -4.58 2.51 81.96
C ASP A 726 -6.11 2.45 81.79
N GLY A 727 -6.57 1.45 81.02
CA GLY A 727 -7.98 1.24 80.71
C GLY A 727 -8.54 2.12 79.59
N GLU A 728 -7.81 3.14 79.14
CA GLU A 728 -8.25 4.06 78.09
C GLU A 728 -7.80 3.58 76.70
N PRO A 729 -8.68 3.57 75.68
CA PRO A 729 -8.31 3.17 74.33
C PRO A 729 -7.31 4.12 73.69
N VAL A 730 -6.32 3.57 72.97
CA VAL A 730 -5.32 4.34 72.23
C VAL A 730 -5.95 4.88 70.93
N ALA A 731 -6.34 6.15 70.95
CA ALA A 731 -7.02 6.84 69.84
C ALA A 731 -6.10 7.79 69.03
N THR A 732 -4.93 8.15 69.58
CA THR A 732 -3.89 8.92 68.91
C THR A 732 -2.53 8.36 69.32
N ARG A 733 -1.45 8.96 68.84
CA ARG A 733 -0.09 8.67 69.29
C ARG A 733 0.04 8.99 70.79
N THR A 734 0.29 7.96 71.59
CA THR A 734 0.30 8.00 73.05
C THR A 734 1.61 7.43 73.60
N PRO A 735 2.44 8.24 74.29
CA PRO A 735 3.65 7.78 74.97
C PRO A 735 3.35 6.71 76.01
N ILE A 736 4.28 5.78 76.26
CA ILE A 736 4.12 4.69 77.23
C ILE A 736 4.95 5.03 78.47
N SER A 737 4.31 5.24 79.63
CA SER A 737 5.02 5.38 80.91
C SER A 737 5.41 4.04 81.52
N ALA A 738 6.44 4.04 82.37
CA ALA A 738 6.92 2.84 83.05
C ALA A 738 5.89 2.17 83.98
N HIS A 739 4.86 2.92 84.41
CA HIS A 739 3.82 2.45 85.32
C HIS A 739 2.48 2.17 84.62
N ALA A 740 2.42 2.37 83.30
CA ALA A 740 1.19 2.19 82.55
C ALA A 740 0.79 0.71 82.45
N GLN A 741 -0.49 0.42 82.63
CA GLN A 741 -1.09 -0.89 82.40
C GLN A 741 -1.53 -0.99 80.94
N LEU A 742 -0.83 -1.82 80.15
CA LEU A 742 -1.17 -2.03 78.74
C LEU A 742 -1.99 -3.30 78.58
N SER A 743 -3.02 -3.26 77.74
CA SER A 743 -3.77 -4.45 77.35
C SER A 743 -4.22 -4.39 75.90
N ALA A 744 -4.24 -5.55 75.22
CA ALA A 744 -4.79 -5.71 73.88
C ALA A 744 -5.90 -6.75 73.95
N ASN A 745 -7.12 -6.37 73.60
CA ASN A 745 -8.32 -7.21 73.76
C ASN A 745 -8.42 -7.85 75.16
N GLY A 746 -8.13 -7.06 76.20
CA GLY A 746 -8.19 -7.48 77.61
C GLY A 746 -7.01 -8.33 78.10
N ARG A 747 -6.07 -8.74 77.23
CA ARG A 747 -4.87 -9.49 77.61
C ARG A 747 -3.72 -8.53 77.94
N PRO A 748 -3.07 -8.64 79.12
CA PRO A 748 -2.05 -7.68 79.55
C PRO A 748 -0.75 -7.84 78.78
N PHE A 749 -0.06 -6.72 78.58
CA PHE A 749 1.31 -6.67 78.08
C PHE A 749 2.06 -5.46 78.65
N GLY A 750 3.37 -5.40 78.44
CA GLY A 750 4.18 -4.32 78.97
C GLY A 750 5.53 -4.21 78.31
N LEU A 751 6.24 -3.13 78.60
CA LEU A 751 7.64 -2.92 78.29
C LEU A 751 8.38 -2.74 79.62
N ALA A 752 9.41 -3.54 79.85
CA ALA A 752 10.30 -3.39 80.99
C ALA A 752 11.68 -3.02 80.47
N ALA A 753 12.34 -2.06 81.11
CA ALA A 753 13.78 -1.85 80.90
C ALA A 753 14.52 -3.18 81.13
N TRP A 754 15.56 -3.44 80.32
CA TRP A 754 16.37 -4.65 80.48
C TRP A 754 17.13 -4.66 81.79
#